data_AF-A0A7G9L7E5-F1
#
_entry.id   AF-A0A7G9L7E5-F1
#
_cell.length_a   1.000
_cell.length_b   1.000
_cell.length_c   1.000
_cell.angle_alpha   90.00
_cell.angle_beta   90.00
_cell.angle_gamma   90.00
#
_symmetry.space_group_name_H-M   'P 1'
#
loop_
_entity.id
_entity.type
_entity.pdbx_description
1 polymer ?
#
loop_
_entity_poly.entity_id
_entity_poly.type
_entity_poly.pdbx_seq_one_letter_code
_entity_poly.pdbx_strand_id
1 'polypeptide(L)'
;MKEIVFDSFKSTLQEVKILNNIVVKEKISKSELEDSLKQAQNLLFSSYSSLNIFAESVKSYISVGYKITPFDKKEKKQISKIEAKIIYNKLLGIINTELEKDIIVPTESLILQSQVSSLGLAFISASIDENLKNFNDELNIGKLKSQELSTALNKYFAAIIGYIQDILLYDIYLIFEKPEITYIQELVFTTDYKKEYIDKWLNCTVTFNELRRNKRTDHWDEIYKLDLDFEQTEKIENHQKKLFNERIEFEISSVIDDFDELEEDVKKEALNKEIKLIQDFFNSNTSKTVVKRLKNILSFSKPKEVVIEYDNILRDRLLLSDFNVYEVGKSNYSSVFVASFFMQYLDKLKEYLDTLDDAVNTNTMINNQFQYNVFKDLLLVEELEKRIAIEAVEYRKNCDDYWETYTFDPTYFDTFISGDLYNVFLNAIYERIKPLNDFEINKYLTLSVNQFKTHTPTKRAEEFKRIYHDTYWYPNYMEYNPNQYENKYPVHVWKHYKNHFQLFKEATENILQDFKKGLIGNARKQELIERPKRKVKSKHRSFTYKKWQFESTNLTSLKDSLIRKKLIASDTDLKDFRKAFSGEEIEKPIVWTGNISELSYFIKQLHNVLKLVVDLKQQQWAVTINCFIQENGEQYNRTKLRTQKVPATSKNIDMALKTL
;
A
#
# COMPACT_ATOMS: atom_id res chain seq x y z
N MET A 1 -41.90 -26.74 20.86
CA MET A 1 -41.20 -25.44 21.00
C MET A 1 -42.17 -24.26 20.91
N LYS A 2 -43.11 -24.20 19.95
CA LYS A 2 -44.14 -23.14 19.88
C LYS A 2 -44.96 -22.98 21.17
N GLU A 3 -45.42 -24.07 21.79
CA GLU A 3 -46.31 -24.00 22.98
C GLU A 3 -45.58 -23.59 24.26
N ILE A 4 -44.36 -24.12 24.49
CA ILE A 4 -43.55 -23.81 25.68
C ILE A 4 -43.31 -22.30 25.85
N VAL A 5 -43.12 -21.56 24.76
CA VAL A 5 -42.94 -20.09 24.82
C VAL A 5 -44.21 -19.39 25.29
N PHE A 6 -45.38 -19.81 24.78
CA PHE A 6 -46.66 -19.23 25.18
C PHE A 6 -47.04 -19.62 26.61
N ASP A 7 -46.74 -20.85 27.03
CA ASP A 7 -47.01 -21.34 28.39
C ASP A 7 -46.14 -20.61 29.43
N SER A 8 -44.86 -20.43 29.13
CA SER A 8 -43.94 -19.64 29.98
C SER A 8 -44.34 -18.17 30.05
N PHE A 9 -44.79 -17.60 28.93
CA PHE A 9 -45.32 -16.24 28.89
C PHE A 9 -46.59 -16.10 29.75
N LYS A 10 -47.54 -17.03 29.60
CA LYS A 10 -48.76 -17.06 30.40
C LYS A 10 -48.48 -17.18 31.90
N SER A 11 -47.54 -18.04 32.30
CA SER A 11 -47.11 -18.15 33.70
C SER A 11 -46.57 -16.83 34.25
N THR A 12 -45.74 -16.14 33.46
CA THR A 12 -45.18 -14.83 33.82
C THR A 12 -46.29 -13.79 34.03
N LEU A 13 -47.29 -13.74 33.15
CA LEU A 13 -48.41 -12.80 33.28
C LEU A 13 -49.29 -13.10 34.49
N GLN A 14 -49.44 -14.37 34.87
CA GLN A 14 -50.17 -14.75 36.09
C GLN A 14 -49.47 -14.24 37.35
N GLU A 15 -48.13 -14.31 37.40
CA GLU A 15 -47.35 -13.71 38.48
C GLU A 15 -47.49 -12.19 38.52
N VAL A 16 -47.45 -11.52 37.36
CA VAL A 16 -47.71 -10.07 37.25
C VAL A 16 -49.09 -9.71 37.78
N LYS A 17 -50.12 -10.51 37.46
CA LYS A 17 -51.49 -10.30 37.96
C LYS A 17 -51.56 -10.38 39.48
N ILE A 18 -50.93 -11.39 40.07
CA ILE A 18 -50.88 -11.58 41.53
C ILE A 18 -50.20 -10.38 42.18
N LEU A 19 -49.06 -9.94 41.65
CA LEU A 19 -48.32 -8.79 42.16
C LEU A 19 -49.13 -7.49 42.02
N ASN A 20 -49.80 -7.26 40.89
CA ASN A 20 -50.65 -6.10 40.69
C ASN A 20 -51.77 -6.01 41.74
N ASN A 21 -52.46 -7.11 41.99
CA ASN A 21 -53.53 -7.20 42.99
C ASN A 21 -53.06 -6.87 44.41
N ILE A 22 -51.76 -6.99 44.68
CA ILE A 22 -51.16 -6.64 45.97
C ILE A 22 -50.74 -5.17 45.93
N VAL A 23 -50.09 -4.71 44.86
CA VAL A 23 -49.71 -3.30 44.69
C VAL A 23 -50.88 -2.32 44.83
N VAL A 24 -52.06 -2.67 44.32
CA VAL A 24 -53.25 -1.80 44.35
C VAL A 24 -54.08 -1.88 45.64
N LYS A 25 -53.76 -2.80 46.57
CA LYS A 25 -54.52 -2.97 47.82
C LYS A 25 -54.12 -1.91 48.86
N GLU A 26 -55.13 -1.27 49.45
CA GLU A 26 -54.92 -0.22 50.48
C GLU A 26 -54.41 -0.76 51.83
N LYS A 27 -54.68 -2.03 52.17
CA LYS A 27 -54.27 -2.65 53.45
C LYS A 27 -53.78 -4.07 53.22
N ILE A 28 -52.51 -4.32 53.59
CA ILE A 28 -51.80 -5.59 53.35
C ILE A 28 -50.95 -5.89 54.57
N SER A 29 -50.87 -7.17 54.96
CA SER A 29 -50.02 -7.55 56.07
C SER A 29 -48.53 -7.43 55.70
N LYS A 30 -47.68 -7.22 56.71
CA LYS A 30 -46.23 -7.16 56.50
C LYS A 30 -45.70 -8.46 55.87
N SER A 31 -46.19 -9.62 56.31
CA SER A 31 -45.79 -10.92 55.78
C SER A 31 -46.10 -11.07 54.29
N GLU A 32 -47.31 -10.66 53.87
CA GLU A 32 -47.70 -10.72 52.46
C GLU A 32 -46.84 -9.80 51.59
N LEU A 33 -46.47 -8.61 52.09
CA LEU A 33 -45.56 -7.69 51.39
C LEU A 33 -44.14 -8.27 51.25
N GLU A 34 -43.62 -8.93 52.29
CA GLU A 34 -42.31 -9.58 52.24
C GLU A 34 -42.28 -10.71 51.22
N ASP A 35 -43.31 -11.55 51.17
CA ASP A 35 -43.39 -12.67 50.23
C ASP A 35 -43.58 -12.20 48.78
N SER A 36 -44.40 -11.16 48.58
CA SER A 36 -44.61 -10.54 47.26
C SER A 36 -43.35 -9.85 46.74
N LEU A 37 -42.58 -9.20 47.63
CA LEU A 37 -41.30 -8.58 47.25
C LEU A 37 -40.26 -9.63 46.85
N LYS A 38 -40.17 -10.75 47.59
CA LYS A 38 -39.32 -11.89 47.19
C LYS A 38 -39.76 -12.47 45.85
N GLN A 39 -41.07 -12.58 45.62
CA GLN A 39 -41.61 -13.07 44.35
C GLN A 39 -41.23 -12.13 43.18
N ALA A 40 -41.41 -10.81 43.34
CA ALA A 40 -41.02 -9.82 42.35
C ALA A 40 -39.50 -9.82 42.09
N GLN A 41 -38.69 -9.96 43.15
CA GLN A 41 -37.23 -10.09 43.04
C GLN A 41 -36.83 -11.34 42.24
N ASN A 42 -37.43 -12.50 42.55
CA ASN A 42 -37.16 -13.75 41.85
C ASN A 42 -37.55 -13.68 40.36
N LEU A 43 -38.69 -13.05 40.08
CA LEU A 43 -39.19 -12.87 38.71
C LEU A 43 -38.27 -11.98 37.87
N LEU A 44 -37.52 -11.07 38.48
CA LEU A 44 -36.64 -10.13 37.78
C LEU A 44 -35.17 -10.60 37.72
N PHE A 45 -34.61 -11.09 38.83
CA PHE A 45 -33.15 -11.27 38.99
C PHE A 45 -32.64 -12.71 39.03
N SER A 46 -33.52 -13.73 39.11
CA SER A 46 -33.02 -15.11 39.18
C SER A 46 -32.34 -15.53 37.86
N SER A 47 -31.32 -16.40 37.96
CA SER A 47 -30.50 -16.87 36.83
C SER A 47 -31.29 -17.62 35.75
N TYR A 48 -32.53 -17.99 36.05
CA TYR A 48 -33.53 -18.54 35.14
C TYR A 48 -34.88 -17.84 35.35
N SER A 49 -34.89 -16.52 35.49
CA SER A 49 -36.13 -15.77 35.67
C SER A 49 -37.08 -15.99 34.50
N SER A 50 -38.39 -16.04 34.77
CA SER A 50 -39.40 -16.27 33.74
C SER A 50 -39.32 -15.23 32.62
N LEU A 51 -38.93 -13.99 32.94
CA LEU A 51 -38.68 -12.91 31.98
C LEU A 51 -37.47 -13.17 31.07
N ASN A 52 -36.35 -13.65 31.61
CA ASN A 52 -35.16 -13.96 30.81
C ASN A 52 -35.35 -15.22 29.95
N ILE A 53 -35.96 -16.27 30.50
CA ILE A 53 -36.32 -17.48 29.72
C ILE A 53 -37.24 -17.08 28.57
N PHE A 54 -38.21 -16.21 28.83
CA PHE A 54 -39.13 -15.71 27.82
C PHE A 54 -38.41 -14.86 26.76
N ALA A 55 -37.59 -13.90 27.16
CA ALA A 55 -36.81 -13.06 26.24
C ALA A 55 -35.87 -13.88 25.35
N GLU A 56 -35.14 -14.84 25.92
CA GLU A 56 -34.28 -15.74 25.16
C GLU A 56 -35.08 -16.66 24.24
N SER A 57 -36.24 -17.14 24.68
CA SER A 57 -37.12 -17.96 23.86
C SER A 57 -37.66 -17.19 22.65
N VAL A 58 -38.08 -15.95 22.85
CA VAL A 58 -38.53 -15.03 21.79
C VAL A 58 -37.37 -14.70 20.84
N LYS A 59 -36.22 -14.29 21.37
CA LYS A 59 -35.02 -13.96 20.57
C LYS A 59 -34.54 -15.16 19.77
N SER A 60 -34.40 -16.33 20.39
CA SER A 60 -34.01 -17.58 19.72
C SER A 60 -35.01 -17.99 18.63
N TYR A 61 -36.29 -17.68 18.81
CA TYR A 61 -37.31 -17.98 17.82
C TYR A 61 -37.33 -16.97 16.65
N ILE A 62 -37.11 -15.67 16.93
CA ILE A 62 -37.15 -14.58 15.93
C ILE A 62 -35.82 -14.40 15.18
N SER A 63 -34.67 -14.50 15.85
CA SER A 63 -33.31 -14.37 15.29
C SER A 63 -33.01 -15.37 14.17
N VAL A 64 -33.77 -16.45 14.14
CA VAL A 64 -33.72 -17.44 13.09
C VAL A 64 -34.06 -16.81 11.72
N GLY A 65 -34.80 -15.69 11.66
CA GLY A 65 -35.24 -14.95 10.48
C GLY A 65 -34.28 -13.96 9.80
N TYR A 66 -33.28 -13.41 10.49
CA TYR A 66 -32.51 -12.24 10.01
C TYR A 66 -31.05 -12.28 10.47
N LYS A 67 -30.12 -11.82 9.63
CA LYS A 67 -28.67 -11.69 9.92
C LYS A 67 -28.42 -10.65 11.02
N ILE A 68 -28.74 -10.98 12.26
CA ILE A 68 -28.24 -10.27 13.44
C ILE A 68 -27.41 -11.30 14.20
N THR A 69 -26.11 -11.33 13.93
CA THR A 69 -25.15 -12.08 14.74
C THR A 69 -24.12 -11.12 15.32
N PRO A 70 -24.16 -10.81 16.61
CA PRO A 70 -22.94 -10.59 17.36
C PRO A 70 -22.41 -11.97 17.77
N PHE A 71 -21.41 -12.45 17.03
CA PHE A 71 -20.52 -13.58 17.36
C PHE A 71 -21.12 -14.99 17.63
N ASP A 72 -20.77 -15.90 16.72
CA ASP A 72 -20.69 -17.38 16.81
C ASP A 72 -21.93 -18.32 16.89
N LYS A 73 -22.05 -19.06 15.77
CA LYS A 73 -22.33 -20.50 15.57
C LYS A 73 -23.77 -21.06 15.47
N LYS A 74 -23.93 -21.70 14.30
CA LYS A 74 -24.96 -22.63 13.76
C LYS A 74 -26.22 -21.97 13.19
N GLU A 75 -26.38 -22.12 11.88
CA GLU A 75 -27.62 -21.89 11.15
C GLU A 75 -28.75 -22.72 11.79
N LYS A 76 -29.66 -22.02 12.48
CA LYS A 76 -30.96 -22.55 12.88
C LYS A 76 -32.02 -22.01 11.90
N LYS A 77 -33.09 -22.78 11.75
CA LYS A 77 -33.98 -22.85 10.56
C LYS A 77 -34.93 -21.64 10.37
N GLN A 78 -34.59 -20.71 9.47
CA GLN A 78 -35.23 -19.40 9.25
C GLN A 78 -36.77 -19.35 9.27
N ILE A 79 -37.37 -18.59 10.21
CA ILE A 79 -38.82 -18.36 10.29
C ILE A 79 -39.24 -17.21 9.37
N SER A 80 -40.43 -17.27 8.77
CA SER A 80 -40.95 -16.22 7.90
C SER A 80 -41.52 -15.02 8.66
N LYS A 81 -41.57 -13.84 8.03
CA LYS A 81 -42.20 -12.61 8.57
C LYS A 81 -43.66 -12.85 8.99
N ILE A 82 -44.39 -13.70 8.26
CA ILE A 82 -45.79 -14.04 8.55
C ILE A 82 -45.88 -14.88 9.83
N GLU A 83 -45.04 -15.90 9.97
CA GLU A 83 -45.02 -16.74 11.17
C GLU A 83 -44.66 -15.95 12.44
N ALA A 84 -43.74 -14.99 12.32
CA ALA A 84 -43.37 -14.13 13.44
C ALA A 84 -44.49 -13.15 13.84
N LYS A 85 -45.19 -12.55 12.86
CA LYS A 85 -46.37 -11.70 13.11
C LYS A 85 -47.52 -12.46 13.78
N ILE A 86 -47.74 -13.72 13.39
CA ILE A 86 -48.73 -14.61 14.06
C ILE A 86 -48.37 -14.82 15.53
N ILE A 87 -47.08 -14.96 15.85
CA ILE A 87 -46.60 -15.16 17.22
C ILE A 87 -46.82 -13.89 18.05
N TYR A 88 -46.44 -12.73 17.52
CA TYR A 88 -46.66 -11.44 18.20
C TYR A 88 -48.15 -11.21 18.52
N ASN A 89 -49.02 -11.39 17.54
CA ASN A 89 -50.47 -11.25 17.75
C ASN A 89 -51.01 -12.25 18.78
N LYS A 90 -50.46 -13.47 18.83
CA LYS A 90 -50.84 -14.46 19.84
C LYS A 90 -50.37 -14.05 21.25
N LEU A 91 -49.18 -13.45 21.39
CA LEU A 91 -48.72 -12.90 22.67
C LEU A 91 -49.64 -11.76 23.15
N LEU A 92 -49.97 -10.81 22.27
CA LEU A 92 -50.94 -9.74 22.58
C LEU A 92 -52.31 -10.31 22.99
N GLY A 93 -52.78 -11.34 22.29
CA GLY A 93 -54.01 -12.04 22.64
C GLY A 93 -53.98 -12.66 24.04
N ILE A 94 -52.84 -13.25 24.44
CA ILE A 94 -52.67 -13.81 25.79
C ILE A 94 -52.69 -12.71 26.85
N ILE A 95 -52.03 -11.55 26.62
CA ILE A 95 -52.10 -10.40 27.54
C ILE A 95 -53.54 -9.99 27.78
N ASN A 96 -54.30 -9.79 26.70
CA ASN A 96 -55.70 -9.38 26.77
C ASN A 96 -56.62 -10.41 27.44
N THR A 97 -56.19 -11.67 27.54
CA THR A 97 -56.96 -12.76 28.16
C THR A 97 -56.59 -12.94 29.64
N GLU A 98 -55.31 -12.88 29.97
CA GLU A 98 -54.81 -13.22 31.31
C GLU A 98 -54.77 -12.01 32.26
N LEU A 99 -54.55 -10.81 31.74
CA LEU A 99 -54.44 -9.56 32.50
C LEU A 99 -55.64 -8.64 32.31
N GLU A 100 -55.91 -7.84 33.35
CA GLU A 100 -56.87 -6.74 33.24
C GLU A 100 -56.31 -5.65 32.32
N LYS A 101 -57.23 -4.91 31.69
CA LYS A 101 -56.89 -3.80 30.80
C LYS A 101 -56.03 -2.78 31.57
N ASP A 102 -55.03 -2.23 30.89
CA ASP A 102 -54.14 -1.16 31.38
C ASP A 102 -53.01 -1.57 32.36
N ILE A 103 -52.87 -2.86 32.73
CA ILE A 103 -51.69 -3.33 33.51
C ILE A 103 -50.42 -3.34 32.64
N ILE A 104 -50.53 -3.88 31.42
CA ILE A 104 -49.47 -3.88 30.42
C ILE A 104 -50.00 -3.15 29.19
N VAL A 105 -49.42 -2.01 28.88
CA VAL A 105 -49.73 -1.22 27.70
C VAL A 105 -48.51 -1.28 26.78
N PRO A 106 -48.58 -2.02 25.66
CA PRO A 106 -47.51 -2.01 24.67
C PRO A 106 -47.25 -0.57 24.20
N THR A 107 -45.99 -0.19 24.10
CA THR A 107 -45.62 1.05 23.41
C THR A 107 -45.89 0.87 21.92
N GLU A 108 -46.81 1.65 21.35
CA GLU A 108 -47.21 1.55 19.93
C GLU A 108 -46.79 2.79 19.10
N SER A 109 -46.17 3.79 19.72
CA SER A 109 -45.67 4.99 19.06
C SER A 109 -44.45 5.56 19.78
N LEU A 110 -43.63 6.34 19.08
CA LEU A 110 -42.41 6.92 19.65
C LEU A 110 -42.36 8.43 19.38
N ILE A 111 -42.16 9.21 20.44
CA ILE A 111 -41.91 10.66 20.33
C ILE A 111 -40.40 10.88 20.39
N LEU A 112 -39.82 11.31 19.28
CA LEU A 112 -38.39 11.59 19.19
C LEU A 112 -38.13 13.09 19.16
N GLN A 113 -37.03 13.52 19.79
CA GLN A 113 -36.65 14.92 19.82
C GLN A 113 -36.38 15.47 18.41
N SER A 114 -35.72 14.68 17.56
CA SER A 114 -35.43 15.03 16.16
C SER A 114 -35.40 13.80 15.26
N GLN A 115 -35.39 14.01 13.94
CA GLN A 115 -35.19 12.93 12.97
C GLN A 115 -33.83 12.22 13.13
N VAL A 116 -32.78 12.93 13.55
CA VAL A 116 -31.45 12.33 13.83
C VAL A 116 -31.53 11.28 14.94
N SER A 117 -32.40 11.50 15.93
CA SER A 117 -32.65 10.52 17.01
C SER A 117 -33.18 9.19 16.49
N SER A 118 -33.76 9.14 15.29
CA SER A 118 -34.24 7.90 14.67
C SER A 118 -33.10 7.03 14.10
N LEU A 119 -31.96 7.64 13.73
CA LEU A 119 -30.77 6.93 13.24
C LEU A 119 -30.07 6.16 14.37
N GLY A 120 -30.29 6.55 15.62
CA GLY A 120 -29.75 5.89 16.81
C GLY A 120 -30.70 4.87 17.43
N LEU A 121 -31.83 4.54 16.80
CA LEU A 121 -32.75 3.52 17.31
C LEU A 121 -32.05 2.15 17.30
N ALA A 122 -31.67 1.70 18.50
CA ALA A 122 -31.17 0.36 18.74
C ALA A 122 -32.26 -0.48 19.43
N PHE A 123 -32.24 -1.79 19.21
CA PHE A 123 -33.02 -2.72 20.02
C PHE A 123 -32.58 -2.62 21.48
N ILE A 124 -33.54 -2.67 22.39
CA ILE A 124 -33.23 -2.57 23.80
C ILE A 124 -32.53 -3.87 24.23
N SER A 125 -31.29 -3.76 24.68
CA SER A 125 -30.62 -4.90 25.28
C SER A 125 -31.30 -5.24 26.60
N ALA A 126 -31.54 -6.52 26.86
CA ALA A 126 -32.01 -6.98 28.16
C ALA A 126 -30.96 -6.64 29.23
N SER A 127 -31.17 -5.54 29.93
CA SER A 127 -30.35 -5.12 31.06
C SER A 127 -31.26 -4.57 32.14
N ILE A 128 -31.00 -4.96 33.38
CA ILE A 128 -31.66 -4.38 34.53
C ILE A 128 -30.91 -3.10 34.91
N ASP A 129 -31.65 -2.03 35.21
CA ASP A 129 -31.13 -0.74 35.65
C ASP A 129 -30.11 -0.91 36.78
N GLU A 130 -28.97 -0.20 36.67
CA GLU A 130 -27.85 -0.34 37.59
C GLU A 130 -28.19 0.14 39.00
N ASN A 131 -29.05 1.17 39.14
CA ASN A 131 -29.52 1.60 40.44
C ASN A 131 -30.42 0.56 41.09
N LEU A 132 -31.23 -0.16 40.29
CA LEU A 132 -32.05 -1.26 40.81
C LEU A 132 -31.21 -2.48 41.20
N LYS A 133 -30.11 -2.76 40.49
CA LYS A 133 -29.12 -3.79 40.89
C LYS A 133 -28.47 -3.44 42.22
N ASN A 134 -27.95 -2.22 42.35
CA ASN A 134 -27.33 -1.76 43.60
C ASN A 134 -28.34 -1.77 44.75
N PHE A 135 -29.58 -1.32 44.50
CA PHE A 135 -30.67 -1.40 45.48
C PHE A 135 -30.96 -2.83 45.91
N ASN A 136 -30.91 -3.79 44.98
CA ASN A 136 -31.14 -5.20 45.25
C ASN A 136 -30.06 -5.81 46.15
N ASP A 137 -28.79 -5.47 45.92
CA ASP A 137 -27.66 -6.00 46.69
C ASP A 137 -27.67 -5.48 48.15
N GLU A 138 -28.20 -4.28 48.36
CA GLU A 138 -28.36 -3.67 49.68
C GLU A 138 -29.69 -4.05 50.38
N LEU A 139 -30.61 -4.71 49.68
CA LEU A 139 -31.96 -4.98 50.15
C LEU A 139 -31.99 -6.02 51.28
N ASN A 140 -32.42 -5.61 52.47
CA ASN A 140 -32.68 -6.51 53.59
C ASN A 140 -34.18 -6.54 53.95
N ILE A 141 -34.93 -7.39 53.25
CA ILE A 141 -36.40 -7.49 53.33
C ILE A 141 -36.91 -7.59 54.78
N GLY A 142 -36.29 -8.43 55.61
CA GLY A 142 -36.75 -8.66 56.99
C GLY A 142 -36.61 -7.45 57.92
N LYS A 143 -35.77 -6.46 57.57
CA LYS A 143 -35.55 -5.24 58.36
C LYS A 143 -36.44 -4.06 57.94
N LEU A 144 -37.13 -4.17 56.80
CA LEU A 144 -37.95 -3.07 56.28
C LEU A 144 -39.28 -2.94 57.01
N LYS A 145 -39.77 -1.71 57.12
CA LYS A 145 -41.13 -1.40 57.58
C LYS A 145 -42.12 -1.60 56.44
N SER A 146 -43.41 -1.76 56.74
CA SER A 146 -44.46 -2.01 55.72
C SER A 146 -44.49 -0.97 54.60
N GLN A 147 -44.25 0.31 54.90
CA GLN A 147 -44.20 1.38 53.90
C GLN A 147 -42.99 1.25 52.95
N GLU A 148 -41.84 0.85 53.50
CA GLU A 148 -40.60 0.65 52.74
C GLU A 148 -40.71 -0.61 51.86
N LEU A 149 -41.35 -1.68 52.37
CA LEU A 149 -41.67 -2.89 51.60
C LEU A 149 -42.61 -2.58 50.43
N SER A 150 -43.67 -1.81 50.65
CA SER A 150 -44.58 -1.40 49.59
C SER A 150 -43.87 -0.54 48.53
N THR A 151 -43.01 0.39 48.96
CA THR A 151 -42.22 1.22 48.05
C THR A 151 -41.24 0.38 47.22
N ALA A 152 -40.56 -0.59 47.85
CA ALA A 152 -39.68 -1.51 47.15
C ALA A 152 -40.46 -2.38 46.17
N LEU A 153 -41.58 -2.97 46.58
CA LEU A 153 -42.44 -3.79 45.71
C LEU A 153 -42.88 -3.01 44.47
N ASN A 154 -43.30 -1.76 44.62
CA ASN A 154 -43.69 -0.89 43.50
C ASN A 154 -42.54 -0.64 42.53
N LYS A 155 -41.30 -0.47 43.03
CA LYS A 155 -40.11 -0.30 42.17
C LYS A 155 -39.84 -1.56 41.33
N TYR A 156 -39.84 -2.74 41.96
CA TYR A 156 -39.62 -4.00 41.24
C TYR A 156 -40.76 -4.29 40.26
N PHE A 157 -42.00 -4.05 40.66
CA PHE A 157 -43.18 -4.21 39.82
C PHE A 157 -43.11 -3.31 38.58
N ALA A 158 -42.78 -2.03 38.74
CA ALA A 158 -42.59 -1.10 37.61
C ALA A 158 -41.48 -1.57 36.65
N ALA A 159 -40.37 -2.08 37.17
CA ALA A 159 -39.28 -2.62 36.35
C ALA A 159 -39.70 -3.87 35.56
N ILE A 160 -40.48 -4.77 36.17
CA ILE A 160 -41.05 -5.95 35.50
C ILE A 160 -41.98 -5.53 34.35
N ILE A 161 -42.86 -4.56 34.60
CA ILE A 161 -43.79 -4.04 33.58
C ILE A 161 -43.03 -3.39 32.43
N GLY A 162 -42.06 -2.51 32.72
CA GLY A 162 -41.22 -1.87 31.70
C GLY A 162 -40.45 -2.89 30.86
N TYR A 163 -39.90 -3.93 31.47
CA TYR A 163 -39.21 -5.00 30.74
C TYR A 163 -40.15 -5.71 29.74
N ILE A 164 -41.39 -6.02 30.15
CA ILE A 164 -42.37 -6.66 29.26
C ILE A 164 -42.82 -5.70 28.15
N GLN A 165 -43.07 -4.44 28.47
CA GLN A 165 -43.53 -3.45 27.50
C GLN A 165 -42.45 -3.10 26.46
N ASP A 166 -41.24 -2.79 26.91
CA ASP A 166 -40.21 -2.20 26.05
C ASP A 166 -39.39 -3.26 25.30
N ILE A 167 -39.01 -4.35 25.97
CA ILE A 167 -38.10 -5.36 25.38
C ILE A 167 -38.87 -6.45 24.66
N LEU A 168 -40.08 -6.77 25.13
CA LEU A 168 -40.82 -7.92 24.61
C LEU A 168 -41.96 -7.50 23.69
N LEU A 169 -42.59 -6.36 23.92
CA LEU A 169 -43.68 -5.91 23.06
C LEU A 169 -43.19 -4.86 22.06
N TYR A 170 -42.42 -3.88 22.51
CA TYR A 170 -41.95 -2.78 21.67
C TYR A 170 -40.81 -3.18 20.73
N ASP A 171 -39.78 -3.91 21.18
CA ASP A 171 -38.74 -4.42 20.25
C ASP A 171 -39.34 -5.37 19.20
N ILE A 172 -40.31 -6.22 19.58
CA ILE A 172 -41.00 -7.10 18.60
C ILE A 172 -41.85 -6.24 17.64
N TYR A 173 -42.56 -5.24 18.15
CA TYR A 173 -43.35 -4.31 17.35
C TYR A 173 -42.49 -3.50 16.35
N LEU A 174 -41.33 -3.01 16.78
CA LEU A 174 -40.31 -2.34 15.95
C LEU A 174 -39.88 -3.21 14.76
N ILE A 175 -39.75 -4.52 14.95
CA ILE A 175 -39.36 -5.46 13.88
C ILE A 175 -40.45 -5.57 12.80
N PHE A 176 -41.73 -5.52 13.15
CA PHE A 176 -42.82 -5.93 12.25
C PHE A 176 -43.68 -4.80 11.69
N GLU A 177 -44.11 -3.89 12.56
CA GLU A 177 -45.10 -2.87 12.20
C GLU A 177 -44.48 -1.49 11.98
N LYS A 178 -43.29 -1.24 12.56
CA LYS A 178 -42.63 0.08 12.67
C LYS A 178 -43.53 1.09 13.42
N PRO A 179 -43.08 1.66 14.54
CA PRO A 179 -43.88 2.62 15.29
C PRO A 179 -44.23 3.83 14.45
N GLU A 180 -45.40 4.41 14.73
CA GLU A 180 -45.66 5.78 14.34
C GLU A 180 -44.69 6.69 15.11
N ILE A 181 -43.78 7.34 14.40
CA ILE A 181 -42.78 8.24 14.98
C ILE A 181 -43.27 9.67 14.83
N THR A 182 -43.40 10.37 15.94
CA THR A 182 -43.67 11.81 15.97
C THR A 182 -42.40 12.54 16.35
N TYR A 183 -42.02 13.56 15.58
CA TYR A 183 -40.82 14.35 15.86
C TYR A 183 -41.19 15.69 16.51
N ILE A 184 -40.55 16.02 17.63
CA ILE A 184 -40.71 17.33 18.30
C ILE A 184 -40.07 18.44 17.44
N GLN A 185 -38.94 18.14 16.79
CA GLN A 185 -38.30 18.98 15.78
C GLN A 185 -38.20 18.18 14.48
N GLU A 186 -39.12 18.44 13.56
CA GLU A 186 -38.97 17.97 12.19
C GLU A 186 -37.85 18.74 11.50
N LEU A 187 -36.87 18.03 10.93
CA LEU A 187 -35.99 18.64 9.96
C LEU A 187 -36.86 18.93 8.72
N VAL A 188 -37.17 20.19 8.52
CA VAL A 188 -37.80 20.67 7.30
C VAL A 188 -36.71 20.67 6.22
N PHE A 189 -36.62 19.58 5.47
CA PHE A 189 -35.81 19.53 4.26
C PHE A 189 -36.51 20.32 3.15
N THR A 190 -36.44 21.66 3.22
CA THR A 190 -36.92 22.58 2.16
C THR A 190 -35.79 23.13 1.30
N THR A 191 -34.53 22.81 1.59
CA THR A 191 -33.42 23.23 0.75
C THR A 191 -33.36 22.37 -0.51
N ASP A 192 -33.36 23.04 -1.66
CA ASP A 192 -32.89 22.45 -2.90
C ASP A 192 -31.38 22.16 -2.71
N TYR A 193 -31.10 20.98 -2.15
CA TYR A 193 -29.75 20.50 -1.79
C TYR A 193 -28.74 20.64 -2.91
N LYS A 194 -29.24 20.49 -4.13
CA LYS A 194 -28.48 20.63 -5.35
C LYS A 194 -28.11 22.10 -5.59
N LYS A 195 -29.06 23.02 -5.44
CA LYS A 195 -28.80 24.46 -5.51
C LYS A 195 -27.81 24.90 -4.43
N GLU A 196 -27.99 24.47 -3.17
CA GLU A 196 -27.08 24.79 -2.07
C GLU A 196 -25.65 24.28 -2.34
N TYR A 197 -25.52 23.07 -2.89
CA TYR A 197 -24.22 22.49 -3.22
C TYR A 197 -23.54 23.23 -4.39
N ILE A 198 -24.30 23.64 -5.41
CA ILE A 198 -23.82 24.49 -6.50
C ILE A 198 -23.38 25.86 -5.96
N ASP A 199 -24.19 26.49 -5.11
CA ASP A 199 -23.86 27.78 -4.48
C ASP A 199 -22.57 27.68 -3.66
N LYS A 200 -22.35 26.57 -2.94
CA LYS A 200 -21.10 26.33 -2.21
C LYS A 200 -19.90 26.17 -3.13
N TRP A 201 -20.07 25.56 -4.31
CA TRP A 201 -19.02 25.51 -5.31
C TRP A 201 -18.67 26.89 -5.84
N LEU A 202 -19.69 27.68 -6.22
CA LEU A 202 -19.52 29.06 -6.68
C LEU A 202 -18.80 29.95 -5.64
N ASN A 203 -19.04 29.70 -4.35
CA ASN A 203 -18.42 30.43 -3.24
C ASN A 203 -17.10 29.80 -2.74
N CYS A 204 -16.62 28.70 -3.35
CA CYS A 204 -15.43 27.96 -2.91
C CYS A 204 -15.48 27.53 -1.42
N THR A 205 -16.66 27.15 -0.92
CA THR A 205 -16.87 26.71 0.47
C THR A 205 -17.18 25.22 0.60
N VAL A 206 -17.16 24.46 -0.51
CA VAL A 206 -17.38 23.01 -0.48
C VAL A 206 -16.32 22.32 0.38
N THR A 207 -16.77 21.42 1.24
CA THR A 207 -15.93 20.59 2.10
C THR A 207 -15.82 19.16 1.59
N PHE A 208 -14.83 18.41 2.08
CA PHE A 208 -14.67 16.99 1.75
C PHE A 208 -15.91 16.15 2.11
N ASN A 209 -16.55 16.42 3.25
CA ASN A 209 -17.76 15.71 3.65
C ASN A 209 -18.91 15.92 2.66
N GLU A 210 -19.00 17.10 2.06
CA GLU A 210 -20.01 17.43 1.05
C GLU A 210 -19.69 16.77 -0.29
N LEU A 211 -18.42 16.73 -0.72
CA LEU A 211 -18.00 15.91 -1.87
C LEU A 211 -18.41 14.45 -1.69
N ARG A 212 -18.13 13.86 -0.52
CA ARG A 212 -18.46 12.46 -0.20
C ARG A 212 -19.96 12.21 -0.19
N ARG A 213 -20.77 13.16 0.29
CA ARG A 213 -22.24 13.09 0.31
C ARG A 213 -22.80 13.15 -1.11
N ASN A 214 -22.21 13.97 -1.98
CA ASN A 214 -22.68 14.20 -3.35
C ASN A 214 -22.00 13.34 -4.43
N LYS A 215 -21.10 12.41 -4.08
CA LYS A 215 -20.34 11.56 -5.03
C LYS A 215 -21.15 10.74 -6.04
N ARG A 216 -22.47 10.60 -5.84
CA ARG A 216 -23.37 9.87 -6.74
C ARG A 216 -24.03 10.77 -7.78
N THR A 217 -24.00 12.08 -7.58
CA THR A 217 -24.60 13.10 -8.41
C THR A 217 -23.54 14.13 -8.71
N ASP A 218 -22.80 13.91 -9.80
CA ASP A 218 -21.85 14.91 -10.28
C ASP A 218 -22.65 16.11 -10.79
N HIS A 219 -22.44 17.28 -10.18
CA HIS A 219 -23.11 18.54 -10.51
C HIS A 219 -22.21 19.48 -11.31
N TRP A 220 -21.02 19.05 -11.72
CA TRP A 220 -20.10 19.85 -12.55
C TRP A 220 -20.72 20.25 -13.88
N ASP A 221 -21.48 19.35 -14.52
CA ASP A 221 -22.23 19.64 -15.75
C ASP A 221 -23.19 20.84 -15.61
N GLU A 222 -23.60 21.16 -14.39
CA GLU A 222 -24.48 22.30 -14.11
C GLU A 222 -23.70 23.56 -13.82
N ILE A 223 -22.57 23.45 -13.13
CA ILE A 223 -21.63 24.55 -12.93
C ILE A 223 -21.12 25.04 -14.29
N TYR A 224 -20.77 24.13 -15.21
CA TYR A 224 -20.34 24.47 -16.57
C TYR A 224 -21.43 25.13 -17.43
N LYS A 225 -22.71 24.99 -17.04
CA LYS A 225 -23.83 25.66 -17.74
C LYS A 225 -24.10 27.08 -17.24
N LEU A 226 -23.44 27.53 -16.17
CA LEU A 226 -23.70 28.84 -15.55
C LEU A 226 -23.03 30.02 -16.26
N ASP A 227 -22.32 29.81 -17.38
CA ASP A 227 -21.63 30.85 -18.17
C ASP A 227 -20.79 31.79 -17.29
N LEU A 228 -19.97 31.19 -16.41
CA LEU A 228 -19.14 31.90 -15.44
C LEU A 228 -18.00 32.64 -16.14
N ASP A 229 -17.58 33.77 -15.57
CA ASP A 229 -16.38 34.47 -16.04
C ASP A 229 -15.10 33.65 -15.75
N PHE A 230 -14.02 34.01 -16.43
CA PHE A 230 -12.74 33.31 -16.32
C PHE A 230 -12.18 33.32 -14.89
N GLU A 231 -12.33 34.42 -14.16
CA GLU A 231 -11.77 34.58 -12.81
C GLU A 231 -12.54 33.72 -11.78
N GLN A 232 -13.86 33.65 -11.88
CA GLN A 232 -14.69 32.78 -11.06
C GLN A 232 -14.42 31.30 -11.36
N THR A 233 -14.28 30.96 -12.64
CA THR A 233 -13.93 29.61 -13.08
C THR A 233 -12.59 29.18 -12.48
N GLU A 234 -11.56 30.03 -12.60
CA GLU A 234 -10.22 29.76 -12.05
C GLU A 234 -10.24 29.61 -10.51
N LYS A 235 -11.07 30.38 -9.79
CA LYS A 235 -11.22 30.23 -8.32
C LYS A 235 -11.82 28.90 -7.93
N ILE A 236 -12.87 28.47 -8.62
CA ILE A 236 -13.56 27.20 -8.39
C ILE A 236 -12.62 26.03 -8.68
N GLU A 237 -11.89 26.11 -9.80
CA GLU A 237 -10.89 25.14 -10.24
C GLU A 237 -9.73 25.00 -9.24
N ASN A 238 -9.19 26.11 -8.75
CA ASN A 238 -8.16 26.10 -7.71
C ASN A 238 -8.66 25.50 -6.40
N HIS A 239 -9.92 25.76 -6.02
CA HIS A 239 -10.55 25.17 -4.85
C HIS A 239 -10.72 23.65 -5.00
N GLN A 240 -11.14 23.17 -6.18
CA GLN A 240 -11.22 21.75 -6.49
C GLN A 240 -9.86 21.07 -6.36
N LYS A 241 -8.81 21.67 -6.94
CA LYS A 241 -7.44 21.16 -6.85
C LYS A 241 -6.95 21.09 -5.40
N LYS A 242 -7.27 22.10 -4.59
CA LYS A 242 -6.96 22.11 -3.15
C LYS A 242 -7.63 20.92 -2.44
N LEU A 243 -8.93 20.73 -2.62
CA LEU A 243 -9.67 19.62 -2.02
C LEU A 243 -9.15 18.24 -2.47
N PHE A 244 -8.74 18.12 -3.74
CA PHE A 244 -8.14 16.92 -4.28
C PHE A 244 -6.81 16.58 -3.59
N ASN A 245 -5.93 17.57 -3.44
CA ASN A 245 -4.64 17.40 -2.76
C ASN A 245 -4.81 17.08 -1.27
N GLU A 246 -5.67 17.81 -0.55
CA GLU A 246 -5.98 17.53 0.86
C GLU A 246 -6.46 16.09 1.05
N ARG A 247 -7.25 15.58 0.10
CA ARG A 247 -7.72 14.19 0.15
C ARG A 247 -6.60 13.18 -0.10
N ILE A 248 -5.68 13.47 -1.01
CA ILE A 248 -4.50 12.60 -1.23
C ILE A 248 -3.64 12.55 0.03
N GLU A 249 -3.33 13.71 0.61
CA GLU A 249 -2.53 13.80 1.84
C GLU A 249 -3.17 13.01 2.99
N PHE A 250 -4.49 13.17 3.20
CA PHE A 250 -5.21 12.42 4.23
C PHE A 250 -5.11 10.89 4.06
N GLU A 251 -5.31 10.39 2.84
CA GLU A 251 -5.22 8.94 2.58
C GLU A 251 -3.78 8.43 2.71
N ILE A 252 -2.78 9.24 2.35
CA ILE A 252 -1.37 8.87 2.50
C ILE A 252 -1.00 8.78 3.98
N SER A 253 -1.32 9.79 4.79
CA SER A 253 -1.03 9.78 6.23
C SER A 253 -1.63 8.55 6.91
N SER A 254 -2.89 8.23 6.62
CA SER A 254 -3.56 7.05 7.18
C SER A 254 -2.90 5.71 6.82
N VAL A 255 -2.13 5.65 5.73
CA VAL A 255 -1.41 4.44 5.31
C VAL A 255 0.02 4.42 5.84
N ILE A 256 0.66 5.58 5.97
CA ILE A 256 2.04 5.70 6.48
C ILE A 256 2.12 5.39 7.97
N ASP A 257 1.08 5.69 8.75
CA ASP A 257 1.03 5.41 10.19
C ASP A 257 1.39 3.93 10.53
N ASP A 258 1.04 2.99 9.63
CA ASP A 258 1.36 1.55 9.80
C ASP A 258 2.87 1.24 9.77
N PHE A 259 3.69 2.11 9.16
CA PHE A 259 5.14 1.92 9.11
C PHE A 259 5.85 2.42 10.37
N ASP A 260 5.27 3.36 11.12
CA ASP A 260 5.90 3.91 12.31
C ASP A 260 6.05 2.88 13.43
N GLU A 261 5.21 1.85 13.45
CA GLU A 261 5.23 0.75 14.43
C GLU A 261 6.29 -0.33 14.16
N LEU A 262 7.00 -0.27 13.03
CA LEU A 262 7.98 -1.30 12.62
C LEU A 262 9.42 -0.97 13.07
N GLU A 263 10.21 -1.99 13.40
CA GLU A 263 11.67 -1.88 13.60
C GLU A 263 12.37 -1.43 12.30
N GLU A 264 13.46 -0.64 12.40
CA GLU A 264 14.06 0.07 11.26
C GLU A 264 14.51 -0.83 10.10
N ASP A 265 15.08 -2.01 10.37
CA ASP A 265 15.55 -2.95 9.36
C ASP A 265 14.36 -3.61 8.60
N VAL A 266 13.31 -3.98 9.34
CA VAL A 266 12.06 -4.51 8.79
C VAL A 266 11.31 -3.42 8.01
N LYS A 267 11.32 -2.19 8.52
CA LYS A 267 10.74 -1.00 7.89
C LYS A 267 11.38 -0.73 6.54
N LYS A 268 12.72 -0.72 6.44
CA LYS A 268 13.44 -0.56 5.16
C LYS A 268 13.11 -1.66 4.15
N GLU A 269 13.05 -2.92 4.58
CA GLU A 269 12.70 -4.02 3.67
C GLU A 269 11.24 -3.91 3.18
N ALA A 270 10.31 -3.53 4.06
CA ALA A 270 8.91 -3.32 3.74
C ALA A 270 8.71 -2.16 2.74
N LEU A 271 9.33 -1.00 3.00
CA LEU A 271 9.30 0.16 2.12
C LEU A 271 9.82 -0.18 0.72
N ASN A 272 10.99 -0.85 0.63
CA ASN A 272 11.57 -1.25 -0.65
C ASN A 272 10.67 -2.23 -1.44
N LYS A 273 10.02 -3.17 -0.75
CA LYS A 273 9.04 -4.09 -1.37
C LYS A 273 7.83 -3.33 -1.91
N GLU A 274 7.37 -2.31 -1.22
CA GLU A 274 6.20 -1.52 -1.58
C GLU A 274 6.47 -0.54 -2.73
N ILE A 275 7.58 0.20 -2.65
CA ILE A 275 8.10 1.05 -3.73
C ILE A 275 8.19 0.25 -5.03
N LYS A 276 8.80 -0.94 -4.97
CA LYS A 276 8.92 -1.83 -6.12
C LYS A 276 7.56 -2.31 -6.63
N LEU A 277 6.61 -2.62 -5.75
CA LEU A 277 5.27 -3.05 -6.12
C LEU A 277 4.54 -1.97 -6.94
N ILE A 278 4.62 -0.71 -6.50
CA ILE A 278 4.00 0.44 -7.18
C ILE A 278 4.71 0.73 -8.51
N GLN A 279 6.05 0.73 -8.52
CA GLN A 279 6.83 0.92 -9.75
C GLN A 279 6.57 -0.18 -10.77
N ASP A 280 6.49 -1.44 -10.36
CA ASP A 280 6.16 -2.55 -11.26
C ASP A 280 4.78 -2.33 -11.88
N PHE A 281 3.80 -1.91 -11.08
CA PHE A 281 2.44 -1.63 -11.55
C PHE A 281 2.40 -0.52 -12.62
N PHE A 282 3.07 0.61 -12.38
CA PHE A 282 3.17 1.69 -13.36
C PHE A 282 4.03 1.32 -14.58
N ASN A 283 4.99 0.38 -14.44
CA ASN A 283 5.67 -0.27 -15.55
C ASN A 283 4.79 -1.35 -16.25
N SER A 284 3.47 -1.16 -16.26
CA SER A 284 2.46 -2.00 -16.90
C SER A 284 2.30 -3.43 -16.32
N ASN A 285 2.77 -3.71 -15.10
CA ASN A 285 2.51 -4.99 -14.43
C ASN A 285 1.13 -5.01 -13.75
N THR A 286 0.06 -5.19 -14.53
CA THR A 286 -1.31 -5.32 -14.01
C THR A 286 -1.69 -6.77 -13.66
N SER A 287 -0.75 -7.57 -13.17
CA SER A 287 -1.04 -8.98 -12.80
C SER A 287 -2.03 -9.04 -11.64
N LYS A 288 -2.83 -10.13 -11.57
CA LYS A 288 -3.84 -10.31 -10.49
C LYS A 288 -3.24 -10.17 -9.10
N THR A 289 -2.01 -10.66 -8.90
CA THR A 289 -1.30 -10.59 -7.62
C THR A 289 -0.90 -9.16 -7.28
N VAL A 290 -0.31 -8.41 -8.21
CA VAL A 290 0.08 -7.01 -7.99
C VAL A 290 -1.15 -6.15 -7.70
N VAL A 291 -2.19 -6.27 -8.52
CA VAL A 291 -3.46 -5.55 -8.33
C VAL A 291 -4.10 -5.88 -6.99
N LYS A 292 -4.09 -7.16 -6.57
CA LYS A 292 -4.63 -7.55 -5.25
C LYS A 292 -3.86 -6.88 -4.11
N ARG A 293 -2.52 -6.82 -4.19
CA ARG A 293 -1.71 -6.19 -3.13
C ARG A 293 -1.92 -4.67 -3.09
N LEU A 294 -1.97 -4.00 -4.23
CA LEU A 294 -2.22 -2.55 -4.28
C LEU A 294 -3.63 -2.19 -3.79
N LYS A 295 -4.63 -3.05 -4.04
CA LYS A 295 -5.99 -2.87 -3.50
C LYS A 295 -6.08 -2.93 -1.98
N ASN A 296 -5.08 -3.53 -1.32
CA ASN A 296 -5.01 -3.50 0.14
C ASN A 296 -4.48 -2.16 0.66
N ILE A 297 -3.75 -1.39 -0.17
CA ILE A 297 -3.26 -0.05 0.16
C ILE A 297 -4.36 0.98 -0.08
N LEU A 298 -4.89 1.03 -1.31
CA LEU A 298 -6.00 1.88 -1.70
C LEU A 298 -6.96 1.08 -2.56
N SER A 299 -8.26 1.09 -2.25
CA SER A 299 -9.25 0.38 -3.07
C SER A 299 -9.51 1.12 -4.38
N PHE A 300 -9.34 0.44 -5.53
CA PHE A 300 -9.64 1.01 -6.84
C PHE A 300 -10.22 0.00 -7.84
N SER A 301 -10.83 0.54 -8.89
CA SER A 301 -11.31 -0.19 -10.07
C SER A 301 -10.42 0.07 -11.28
N LYS A 302 -10.47 -0.84 -12.26
CA LYS A 302 -9.89 -0.65 -13.60
C LYS A 302 -8.36 -0.37 -13.61
N PRO A 303 -7.52 -1.35 -13.22
CA PRO A 303 -6.08 -1.16 -13.08
C PRO A 303 -5.34 -0.69 -14.34
N LYS A 304 -5.85 -1.02 -15.54
CA LYS A 304 -5.26 -0.55 -16.79
C LYS A 304 -5.52 0.93 -17.04
N GLU A 305 -6.70 1.42 -16.66
CA GLU A 305 -7.04 2.84 -16.78
C GLU A 305 -6.17 3.66 -15.84
N VAL A 306 -5.90 3.19 -14.61
CA VAL A 306 -4.97 3.84 -13.69
C VAL A 306 -3.56 3.99 -14.28
N VAL A 307 -3.04 2.98 -14.97
CA VAL A 307 -1.72 3.07 -15.64
C VAL A 307 -1.76 4.07 -16.79
N ILE A 308 -2.84 4.09 -17.57
CA ILE A 308 -3.03 5.08 -18.65
C ILE A 308 -3.07 6.49 -18.07
N GLU A 309 -3.80 6.71 -16.97
CA GLU A 309 -3.85 8.03 -16.33
C GLU A 309 -2.51 8.45 -15.74
N TYR A 310 -1.74 7.52 -15.19
CA TYR A 310 -0.35 7.79 -14.79
C TYR A 310 0.49 8.31 -15.96
N ASP A 311 0.43 7.65 -17.12
CA ASP A 311 1.14 8.09 -18.33
C ASP A 311 0.63 9.46 -18.81
N ASN A 312 -0.68 9.72 -18.71
CA ASN A 312 -1.27 11.01 -19.06
C ASN A 312 -0.80 12.13 -18.12
N ILE A 313 -0.79 11.90 -16.79
CA ILE A 313 -0.29 12.85 -15.79
C ILE A 313 1.17 13.24 -16.09
N LEU A 314 2.00 12.26 -16.49
CA LEU A 314 3.40 12.51 -16.84
C LEU A 314 3.56 13.28 -18.17
N ARG A 315 2.65 13.06 -19.12
CA ARG A 315 2.76 13.60 -20.48
C ARG A 315 2.19 15.01 -20.59
N ASP A 316 0.97 15.19 -20.13
CA ASP A 316 0.14 16.35 -20.40
C ASP A 316 -0.26 16.98 -19.06
N ARG A 317 -0.06 18.28 -18.88
CA ARG A 317 -0.59 19.03 -17.72
C ARG A 317 -2.12 18.97 -17.78
N LEU A 318 -2.72 17.98 -17.10
CA LEU A 318 -4.13 17.58 -17.19
C LEU A 318 -5.15 18.73 -17.01
N LEU A 319 -6.35 18.54 -17.57
CA LEU A 319 -7.50 19.42 -17.44
C LEU A 319 -8.20 19.21 -16.09
N LEU A 320 -8.95 20.22 -15.60
CA LEU A 320 -9.46 20.20 -14.22
C LEU A 320 -10.61 19.21 -13.95
N SER A 321 -11.36 18.83 -14.98
CA SER A 321 -12.32 17.72 -14.93
C SER A 321 -11.67 16.40 -14.50
N ASP A 322 -10.35 16.28 -14.64
CA ASP A 322 -9.58 15.09 -14.32
C ASP A 322 -9.24 15.03 -12.81
N PHE A 323 -9.36 16.12 -12.06
CA PHE A 323 -9.16 16.15 -10.59
C PHE A 323 -10.39 15.73 -9.77
N ASN A 324 -11.28 14.93 -10.35
CA ASN A 324 -12.39 14.36 -9.60
C ASN A 324 -11.88 13.28 -8.64
N VAL A 325 -12.26 13.35 -7.36
CA VAL A 325 -11.89 12.34 -6.35
C VAL A 325 -12.59 10.99 -6.63
N TYR A 326 -13.85 11.03 -7.07
CA TYR A 326 -14.68 9.84 -7.29
C TYR A 326 -15.05 9.66 -8.76
N GLU A 327 -15.22 8.41 -9.20
CA GLU A 327 -15.81 8.10 -10.52
C GLU A 327 -17.24 8.64 -10.57
N VAL A 328 -17.60 9.35 -11.65
CA VAL A 328 -18.95 9.88 -11.87
C VAL A 328 -20.01 8.79 -11.69
N GLY A 329 -20.98 9.05 -10.80
CA GLY A 329 -22.08 8.15 -10.51
C GLY A 329 -21.72 6.90 -9.71
N LYS A 330 -20.50 6.80 -9.16
CA LYS A 330 -20.03 5.62 -8.41
C LYS A 330 -19.38 6.00 -7.08
N SER A 331 -19.24 5.01 -6.21
CA SER A 331 -18.59 5.19 -4.89
C SER A 331 -17.08 4.97 -4.91
N ASN A 332 -16.51 4.59 -6.06
CA ASN A 332 -15.09 4.28 -6.19
C ASN A 332 -14.29 5.54 -6.51
N TYR A 333 -13.02 5.55 -6.11
CA TYR A 333 -12.09 6.61 -6.53
C TYR A 333 -11.90 6.61 -8.05
N SER A 334 -11.73 7.80 -8.63
CA SER A 334 -11.42 7.95 -10.04
C SER A 334 -10.04 7.38 -10.36
N SER A 335 -9.82 6.94 -11.61
CA SER A 335 -8.51 6.43 -12.01
C SER A 335 -7.40 7.48 -11.91
N VAL A 336 -7.74 8.76 -12.14
CA VAL A 336 -6.81 9.90 -11.98
C VAL A 336 -6.45 10.10 -10.51
N PHE A 337 -7.43 10.12 -9.61
CA PHE A 337 -7.18 10.20 -8.16
C PHE A 337 -6.27 9.07 -7.68
N VAL A 338 -6.56 7.84 -8.11
CA VAL A 338 -5.77 6.66 -7.72
C VAL A 338 -4.34 6.74 -8.27
N ALA A 339 -4.17 7.18 -9.52
CA ALA A 339 -2.85 7.37 -10.10
C ALA A 339 -2.06 8.46 -9.35
N SER A 340 -2.67 9.63 -9.13
CA SER A 340 -2.06 10.73 -8.36
C SER A 340 -1.73 10.33 -6.92
N PHE A 341 -2.61 9.57 -6.26
CA PHE A 341 -2.35 9.01 -4.94
C PHE A 341 -1.10 8.13 -4.97
N PHE A 342 -1.04 7.12 -5.84
CA PHE A 342 0.12 6.21 -5.87
C PHE A 342 1.42 6.92 -6.31
N MET A 343 1.34 7.99 -7.10
CA MET A 343 2.49 8.83 -7.42
C MET A 343 3.03 9.56 -6.18
N GLN A 344 2.17 10.31 -5.49
CA GLN A 344 2.57 11.06 -4.29
C GLN A 344 2.96 10.12 -3.15
N TYR A 345 2.24 9.01 -3.00
CA TYR A 345 2.56 7.97 -2.03
C TYR A 345 3.93 7.34 -2.30
N LEU A 346 4.23 7.02 -3.57
CA LEU A 346 5.55 6.53 -3.96
C LEU A 346 6.66 7.54 -3.63
N ASP A 347 6.43 8.83 -3.83
CA ASP A 347 7.41 9.87 -3.50
C ASP A 347 7.57 10.03 -1.98
N LYS A 348 6.48 9.94 -1.21
CA LYS A 348 6.54 9.92 0.25
C LYS A 348 7.24 8.70 0.81
N LEU A 349 7.04 7.51 0.23
CA LEU A 349 7.77 6.30 0.63
C LEU A 349 9.27 6.42 0.35
N LYS A 350 9.66 7.07 -0.77
CA LYS A 350 11.08 7.35 -1.05
C LYS A 350 11.64 8.36 -0.07
N GLU A 351 10.93 9.48 0.17
CA GLU A 351 11.33 10.48 1.16
C GLU A 351 11.52 9.83 2.54
N TYR A 352 10.59 8.98 2.95
CA TYR A 352 10.67 8.27 4.23
C TYR A 352 11.81 7.25 4.24
N LEU A 353 12.05 6.51 3.16
CA LEU A 353 13.20 5.63 3.02
C LEU A 353 14.52 6.41 3.11
N ASP A 354 14.60 7.56 2.44
CA ASP A 354 15.75 8.46 2.49
C ASP A 354 15.99 8.94 3.94
N THR A 355 14.93 9.29 4.70
CA THR A 355 15.07 9.65 6.12
C THR A 355 15.58 8.51 7.01
N LEU A 356 15.26 7.25 6.69
CA LEU A 356 15.75 6.08 7.44
C LEU A 356 17.19 5.71 7.05
N ASP A 357 17.58 5.99 5.82
CA ASP A 357 18.98 5.93 5.41
C ASP A 357 19.78 7.08 6.04
N ASP A 358 19.15 8.23 6.33
CA ASP A 358 19.72 9.30 7.14
C ASP A 358 19.78 8.97 8.66
N ALA A 359 18.84 8.17 9.21
CA ALA A 359 18.83 7.75 10.62
C ALA A 359 19.90 6.68 10.95
N VAL A 360 20.19 5.77 10.03
CA VAL A 360 21.38 4.88 10.12
C VAL A 360 22.69 5.68 9.90
N ASN A 361 22.58 6.88 9.35
CA ASN A 361 23.65 7.86 9.19
C ASN A 361 23.66 8.95 10.29
N THR A 362 23.16 8.67 11.51
CA THR A 362 23.40 9.51 12.69
C THR A 362 24.86 9.47 13.17
N ASN A 363 25.81 9.57 12.23
CA ASN A 363 27.06 10.31 12.41
C ASN A 363 26.88 11.62 11.63
N THR A 364 26.08 12.51 12.24
CA THR A 364 25.60 13.77 11.68
C THR A 364 26.73 14.81 11.61
N MET A 365 27.61 14.68 10.62
CA MET A 365 28.35 15.80 10.02
C MET A 365 28.54 15.68 8.49
N ILE A 366 28.29 14.51 7.89
CA ILE A 366 28.67 14.23 6.50
C ILE A 366 27.73 14.91 5.47
N ASN A 367 26.41 14.82 5.62
CA ASN A 367 25.51 15.21 4.53
C ASN A 367 25.22 16.72 4.39
N ASN A 368 25.53 17.55 5.39
CA ASN A 368 25.41 19.01 5.23
C ASN A 368 26.53 19.63 4.36
N GLN A 369 27.63 18.90 4.08
CA GLN A 369 28.68 19.34 3.15
C GLN A 369 28.53 18.81 1.72
N PHE A 370 27.59 17.89 1.47
CA PHE A 370 27.34 17.32 0.13
C PHE A 370 26.08 17.86 -0.55
N GLN A 371 25.65 19.08 -0.21
CA GLN A 371 24.65 19.75 -1.03
C GLN A 371 25.23 20.05 -2.42
N TYR A 372 24.47 19.65 -3.45
CA TYR A 372 24.76 19.89 -4.88
C TYR A 372 25.14 21.34 -5.21
N ASN A 373 24.74 22.31 -4.36
CA ASN A 373 25.09 23.72 -4.47
C ASN A 373 26.55 24.05 -4.12
N VAL A 374 27.24 23.26 -3.30
CA VAL A 374 28.63 23.55 -2.83
C VAL A 374 29.67 23.33 -3.94
N PHE A 375 29.39 22.44 -4.89
CA PHE A 375 30.32 22.05 -5.96
C PHE A 375 29.93 22.56 -7.36
N LYS A 376 28.81 23.31 -7.46
CA LYS A 376 28.20 23.70 -8.74
C LYS A 376 29.15 24.48 -9.66
N ASP A 377 30.01 25.31 -9.08
CA ASP A 377 30.92 26.19 -9.82
C ASP A 377 32.34 25.61 -9.99
N LEU A 378 32.60 24.41 -9.47
CA LEU A 378 33.93 23.79 -9.53
C LEU A 378 34.08 22.89 -10.75
N LEU A 379 35.30 22.87 -11.28
CA LEU A 379 35.74 21.86 -12.24
C LEU A 379 36.23 20.60 -11.50
N LEU A 380 36.32 19.48 -12.22
CA LEU A 380 36.39 18.15 -11.60
C LEU A 380 37.60 17.87 -10.70
N VAL A 381 38.75 18.49 -10.94
CA VAL A 381 39.94 18.30 -10.08
C VAL A 381 39.73 18.99 -8.73
N GLU A 382 39.24 20.22 -8.73
CA GLU A 382 39.00 20.98 -7.50
C GLU A 382 37.86 20.36 -6.68
N GLU A 383 36.82 19.88 -7.35
CA GLU A 383 35.77 19.11 -6.68
C GLU A 383 36.34 17.87 -6.01
N LEU A 384 37.15 17.08 -6.74
CA LEU A 384 37.76 15.87 -6.21
C LEU A 384 38.65 16.16 -5.00
N GLU A 385 39.46 17.21 -5.05
CA GLU A 385 40.29 17.64 -3.92
C GLU A 385 39.46 18.06 -2.71
N LYS A 386 38.35 18.79 -2.91
CA LYS A 386 37.44 19.14 -1.79
C LYS A 386 36.77 17.91 -1.19
N ARG A 387 36.31 16.96 -1.99
CA ARG A 387 35.70 15.72 -1.51
C ARG A 387 36.68 14.90 -0.65
N ILE A 388 37.94 14.81 -1.08
CA ILE A 388 38.99 14.13 -0.34
C ILE A 388 39.32 14.88 0.95
N ALA A 389 39.35 16.21 0.93
CA ALA A 389 39.61 17.01 2.12
C ALA A 389 38.51 16.83 3.19
N ILE A 390 37.24 16.78 2.78
CA ILE A 390 36.09 16.51 3.67
C ILE A 390 36.25 15.16 4.35
N GLU A 391 36.45 14.10 3.56
CA GLU A 391 36.67 12.75 4.09
C GLU A 391 37.88 12.70 5.03
N ALA A 392 38.98 13.34 4.64
CA ALA A 392 40.19 13.38 5.44
C ALA A 392 39.99 14.06 6.80
N VAL A 393 39.26 15.17 6.83
CA VAL A 393 38.93 15.88 8.07
C VAL A 393 38.06 15.02 8.96
N GLU A 394 37.06 14.37 8.39
CA GLU A 394 36.16 13.51 9.14
C GLU A 394 36.88 12.29 9.72
N TYR A 395 37.64 11.58 8.90
CA TYR A 395 38.45 10.45 9.35
C TYR A 395 39.41 10.88 10.46
N ARG A 396 40.02 12.06 10.32
CA ARG A 396 40.91 12.62 11.34
C ARG A 396 40.18 12.92 12.64
N LYS A 397 39.02 13.59 12.58
CA LYS A 397 38.18 13.87 13.76
C LYS A 397 37.75 12.58 14.45
N ASN A 398 37.36 11.55 13.69
CA ASN A 398 37.00 10.26 14.28
C ASN A 398 38.18 9.60 15.00
N CYS A 399 39.39 9.66 14.43
CA CYS A 399 40.60 9.19 15.11
C CYS A 399 40.99 10.03 16.34
N ASP A 400 40.73 11.34 16.33
CA ASP A 400 41.08 12.25 17.43
C ASP A 400 40.03 12.18 18.57
N ASP A 401 38.75 12.22 18.25
CA ASP A 401 37.62 12.31 19.19
C ASP A 401 37.17 10.95 19.72
N TYR A 402 37.29 9.88 18.91
CA TYR A 402 36.85 8.51 19.26
C TYR A 402 38.01 7.50 19.30
N TRP A 403 39.20 7.95 19.71
CA TRP A 403 40.45 7.18 19.69
C TRP A 403 40.39 5.80 20.41
N GLU A 404 39.47 5.60 21.36
CA GLU A 404 39.25 4.32 22.04
C GLU A 404 38.61 3.25 21.14
N THR A 405 37.91 3.66 20.08
CA THR A 405 37.16 2.78 19.18
C THR A 405 37.63 2.88 17.72
N TYR A 406 38.25 4.00 17.34
CA TYR A 406 38.79 4.25 16.00
C TYR A 406 40.32 4.17 15.99
N THR A 407 40.86 3.22 15.22
CA THR A 407 42.30 3.11 14.99
C THR A 407 42.68 3.65 13.61
N PHE A 408 43.78 4.38 13.55
CA PHE A 408 44.29 4.94 12.29
C PHE A 408 44.79 3.82 11.37
N ASP A 409 44.15 3.67 10.22
CA ASP A 409 44.54 2.76 9.13
C ASP A 409 45.26 3.54 8.02
N PRO A 410 46.58 3.33 7.83
CA PRO A 410 47.35 4.01 6.80
C PRO A 410 47.01 3.60 5.36
N THR A 411 46.15 2.61 5.16
CA THR A 411 45.70 2.13 3.83
C THR A 411 44.26 2.54 3.49
N TYR A 412 43.54 3.14 4.43
CA TYR A 412 42.14 3.57 4.26
C TYR A 412 41.93 4.41 3.00
N PHE A 413 42.75 5.44 2.79
CA PHE A 413 42.61 6.31 1.62
C PHE A 413 42.97 5.62 0.31
N ASP A 414 43.67 4.50 0.32
CA ASP A 414 43.92 3.73 -0.89
C ASP A 414 42.66 3.05 -1.41
N THR A 415 41.91 2.42 -0.50
CA THR A 415 40.65 1.72 -0.82
C THR A 415 39.50 2.70 -1.03
N PHE A 416 39.39 3.74 -0.20
CA PHE A 416 38.36 4.77 -0.33
C PHE A 416 38.46 5.51 -1.68
N ILE A 417 39.67 5.94 -2.07
CA ILE A 417 39.86 6.72 -3.29
C ILE A 417 39.57 5.87 -4.53
N SER A 418 40.00 4.62 -4.55
CA SER A 418 39.80 3.72 -5.69
C SER A 418 38.41 3.07 -5.76
N GLY A 419 37.67 3.07 -4.64
CA GLY A 419 36.33 2.52 -4.51
C GLY A 419 35.24 3.59 -4.44
N ASP A 420 34.87 3.98 -3.22
CA ASP A 420 33.69 4.80 -2.95
C ASP A 420 33.78 6.19 -3.60
N LEU A 421 34.91 6.87 -3.44
CA LEU A 421 35.12 8.18 -4.05
C LEU A 421 35.06 8.12 -5.58
N TYR A 422 35.58 7.06 -6.18
CA TYR A 422 35.54 6.87 -7.63
C TYR A 422 34.10 6.74 -8.15
N ASN A 423 33.26 5.96 -7.44
CA ASN A 423 31.85 5.81 -7.80
C ASN A 423 31.07 7.12 -7.61
N VAL A 424 31.28 7.81 -6.48
CA VAL A 424 30.67 9.10 -6.20
C VAL A 424 31.05 10.14 -7.25
N PHE A 425 32.33 10.18 -7.63
CA PHE A 425 32.83 11.08 -8.67
C PHE A 425 32.15 10.86 -10.02
N LEU A 426 32.02 9.61 -10.47
CA LEU A 426 31.34 9.29 -11.72
C LEU A 426 29.86 9.71 -11.70
N ASN A 427 29.15 9.37 -10.62
CA ASN A 427 27.74 9.73 -10.47
C ASN A 427 27.54 11.26 -10.44
N ALA A 428 28.43 11.99 -9.75
CA ALA A 428 28.39 13.44 -9.69
C ALA A 428 28.54 14.09 -11.09
N ILE A 429 29.38 13.53 -11.96
CA ILE A 429 29.50 14.00 -13.34
C ILE A 429 28.18 13.81 -14.09
N TYR A 430 27.58 12.61 -14.01
CA TYR A 430 26.33 12.31 -14.71
C TYR A 430 25.17 13.20 -14.26
N GLU A 431 25.01 13.38 -12.95
CA GLU A 431 23.99 14.25 -12.41
C GLU A 431 24.24 15.73 -12.74
N ARG A 432 25.50 16.16 -12.88
CA ARG A 432 25.83 17.54 -13.30
C ARG A 432 25.54 17.80 -14.77
N ILE A 433 25.79 16.84 -15.66
CA ILE A 433 25.58 17.04 -17.09
C ILE A 433 24.12 16.82 -17.52
N LYS A 434 23.32 16.07 -16.74
CA LYS A 434 21.92 15.72 -17.03
C LYS A 434 21.00 16.92 -17.32
N PRO A 435 21.03 18.04 -16.56
CA PRO A 435 20.19 19.20 -16.85
C PRO A 435 20.76 20.14 -17.93
N LEU A 436 22.00 19.93 -18.37
CA LEU A 436 22.72 20.88 -19.25
C LEU A 436 22.44 20.61 -20.74
N ASN A 437 22.57 21.64 -21.57
CA ASN A 437 22.54 21.47 -23.03
C ASN A 437 23.89 20.98 -23.59
N ASP A 438 23.91 20.46 -24.82
CA ASP A 438 25.13 19.87 -25.41
C ASP A 438 26.32 20.84 -25.46
N PHE A 439 26.08 22.14 -25.67
CA PHE A 439 27.14 23.14 -25.65
C PHE A 439 27.76 23.28 -24.25
N GLU A 440 26.92 23.37 -23.22
CA GLU A 440 27.34 23.45 -21.82
C GLU A 440 28.07 22.19 -21.36
N ILE A 441 27.57 21.01 -21.72
CA ILE A 441 28.21 19.72 -21.42
C ILE A 441 29.60 19.68 -22.06
N ASN A 442 29.71 20.01 -23.35
CA ASN A 442 30.99 20.03 -24.05
C ASN A 442 31.98 21.00 -23.40
N LYS A 443 31.52 22.21 -23.06
CA LYS A 443 32.34 23.24 -22.40
C LYS A 443 32.84 22.75 -21.05
N TYR A 444 31.96 22.27 -20.18
CA TYR A 444 32.29 21.80 -18.84
C TYR A 444 33.27 20.62 -18.85
N LEU A 445 32.99 19.58 -19.65
CA LEU A 445 33.85 18.40 -19.72
C LEU A 445 35.22 18.73 -20.36
N THR A 446 35.26 19.59 -21.38
CA THR A 446 36.53 20.03 -21.99
C THR A 446 37.38 20.83 -21.01
N LEU A 447 36.78 21.76 -20.27
CA LEU A 447 37.47 22.53 -19.24
C LEU A 447 37.98 21.62 -18.13
N SER A 448 37.18 20.65 -17.68
CA SER A 448 37.56 19.69 -16.64
C SER A 448 38.70 18.76 -17.10
N VAL A 449 38.67 18.23 -18.32
CA VAL A 449 39.78 17.43 -18.88
C VAL A 449 41.06 18.27 -18.98
N ASN A 450 40.96 19.53 -19.37
CA ASN A 450 42.12 20.44 -19.39
C ASN A 450 42.60 20.77 -17.97
N GLN A 451 41.71 20.79 -16.99
CA GLN A 451 42.08 20.97 -15.59
C GLN A 451 43.01 19.83 -15.13
N PHE A 452 42.72 18.56 -15.45
CA PHE A 452 43.61 17.44 -15.12
C PHE A 452 45.03 17.56 -15.70
N LYS A 453 45.25 18.37 -16.75
CA LYS A 453 46.58 18.65 -17.31
C LYS A 453 47.32 19.78 -16.58
N THR A 454 46.58 20.74 -16.05
CA THR A 454 47.13 21.94 -15.41
C THR A 454 47.26 21.79 -13.89
N HIS A 455 46.32 21.07 -13.28
CA HIS A 455 46.16 20.83 -11.85
C HIS A 455 46.73 19.45 -11.46
N THR A 456 48.01 19.23 -11.75
CA THR A 456 48.67 17.95 -11.43
C THR A 456 48.95 17.85 -9.92
N PRO A 457 49.00 16.63 -9.34
CA PRO A 457 49.27 16.45 -7.90
C PRO A 457 50.58 17.09 -7.42
N THR A 458 51.56 17.21 -8.31
CA THR A 458 52.84 17.89 -8.04
C THR A 458 52.70 19.40 -7.84
N LYS A 459 51.74 20.04 -8.52
CA LYS A 459 51.52 21.49 -8.47
C LYS A 459 50.51 21.90 -7.39
N ARG A 460 49.64 20.97 -6.98
CA ARG A 460 48.51 21.25 -6.07
C ARG A 460 48.67 20.75 -4.64
N ALA A 461 49.84 20.21 -4.29
CA ALA A 461 50.09 19.74 -2.93
C ALA A 461 49.90 20.83 -1.85
N GLU A 462 50.40 22.05 -2.09
CA GLU A 462 50.22 23.16 -1.14
C GLU A 462 48.77 23.69 -1.12
N GLU A 463 48.10 23.67 -2.26
CA GLU A 463 46.71 24.10 -2.34
C GLU A 463 45.78 23.12 -1.62
N PHE A 464 46.02 21.81 -1.76
CA PHE A 464 45.26 20.81 -1.01
C PHE A 464 45.44 20.92 0.51
N LYS A 465 46.64 21.28 0.99
CA LYS A 465 46.83 21.56 2.43
C LYS A 465 45.95 22.72 2.89
N ARG A 466 45.80 23.77 2.09
CA ARG A 466 44.89 24.90 2.37
C ARG A 466 43.43 24.44 2.37
N ILE A 467 43.02 23.68 1.36
CA ILE A 467 41.66 23.12 1.29
C ILE A 467 41.35 22.26 2.53
N TYR A 468 42.27 21.37 2.92
CA TYR A 468 42.13 20.54 4.11
C TYR A 468 42.03 21.39 5.37
N HIS A 469 42.92 22.38 5.53
CA HIS A 469 42.92 23.29 6.66
C HIS A 469 41.60 24.05 6.77
N ASP A 470 41.13 24.66 5.69
CA ASP A 470 39.88 25.43 5.67
C ASP A 470 38.67 24.52 5.95
N THR A 471 38.71 23.28 5.46
CA THR A 471 37.67 22.28 5.73
C THR A 471 37.68 21.84 7.20
N TYR A 472 38.85 21.71 7.82
CA TYR A 472 38.99 21.31 9.23
C TYR A 472 38.40 22.36 10.18
N TRP A 473 38.70 23.63 9.91
CA TRP A 473 38.31 24.76 10.76
C TRP A 473 36.91 25.30 10.49
N TYR A 474 36.28 24.96 9.35
CA TYR A 474 34.93 25.40 9.02
C TYR A 474 33.91 25.10 10.16
N PRO A 475 33.00 26.05 10.49
CA PRO A 475 32.77 27.35 9.85
C PRO A 475 33.66 28.49 10.37
N ASN A 476 34.62 28.19 11.25
CA ASN A 476 35.50 29.18 11.84
C ASN A 476 36.64 29.55 10.88
N TYR A 477 37.09 30.80 10.97
CA TYR A 477 38.29 31.25 10.27
C TYR A 477 39.52 31.01 11.14
N MET A 478 40.51 30.29 10.60
CA MET A 478 41.83 30.14 11.20
C MET A 478 42.89 30.47 10.15
N GLU A 479 43.99 31.13 10.55
CA GLU A 479 45.07 31.48 9.62
C GLU A 479 45.91 30.24 9.26
N TYR A 480 46.04 29.95 7.97
CA TYR A 480 46.85 28.83 7.49
C TYR A 480 48.36 29.07 7.71
N ASN A 481 49.00 28.21 8.49
CA ASN A 481 50.45 28.20 8.67
C ASN A 481 51.07 26.92 8.08
N PRO A 482 51.90 27.00 7.02
CA PRO A 482 52.46 25.83 6.34
C PRO A 482 53.44 25.01 7.19
N ASN A 483 54.01 25.60 8.25
CA ASN A 483 55.04 24.96 9.07
C ASN A 483 54.49 24.21 10.31
N GLN A 484 53.17 24.11 10.48
CA GLN A 484 52.57 23.38 11.60
C GLN A 484 52.66 21.85 11.43
N TYR A 485 52.84 21.15 12.55
CA TYR A 485 52.97 19.69 12.60
C TYR A 485 51.76 18.95 12.02
N GLU A 486 50.56 19.50 12.24
CA GLU A 486 49.27 18.95 11.78
C GLU A 486 49.21 18.84 10.24
N ASN A 487 50.03 19.59 9.50
CA ASN A 487 50.14 19.49 8.04
C ASN A 487 50.77 18.18 7.54
N LYS A 488 51.27 17.31 8.44
CA LYS A 488 51.77 15.97 8.06
C LYS A 488 50.64 15.04 7.64
N TYR A 489 49.45 15.17 8.24
CA TYR A 489 48.30 14.34 7.92
C TYR A 489 47.76 14.55 6.49
N PRO A 490 47.49 15.78 6.00
CA PRO A 490 47.09 15.98 4.62
C PRO A 490 48.16 15.53 3.61
N VAL A 491 49.45 15.53 3.97
CA VAL A 491 50.52 14.95 3.13
C VAL A 491 50.38 13.43 2.97
N HIS A 492 49.97 12.73 4.03
CA HIS A 492 49.67 11.30 3.96
C HIS A 492 48.50 11.02 3.01
N VAL A 493 47.38 11.75 3.17
CA VAL A 493 46.22 11.61 2.27
C VAL A 493 46.60 11.95 0.83
N TRP A 494 47.36 13.02 0.62
CA TRP A 494 47.81 13.46 -0.70
C TRP A 494 48.65 12.42 -1.43
N LYS A 495 49.43 11.61 -0.70
CA LYS A 495 50.20 10.50 -1.28
C LYS A 495 49.26 9.49 -1.98
N HIS A 496 48.16 9.12 -1.34
CA HIS A 496 47.17 8.20 -1.92
C HIS A 496 46.44 8.84 -3.09
N TYR A 497 46.01 10.09 -2.95
CA TYR A 497 45.42 10.85 -4.06
C TYR A 497 46.32 10.88 -5.30
N LYS A 498 47.61 11.18 -5.12
CA LYS A 498 48.60 11.19 -6.20
C LYS A 498 48.70 9.85 -6.92
N ASN A 499 48.61 8.73 -6.20
CA ASN A 499 48.69 7.38 -6.79
C ASN A 499 47.47 7.06 -7.67
N HIS A 500 46.30 7.58 -7.30
CA HIS A 500 45.04 7.31 -8.00
C HIS A 500 44.63 8.43 -8.97
N PHE A 501 45.36 9.55 -9.05
CA PHE A 501 45.01 10.70 -9.90
C PHE A 501 44.74 10.32 -11.37
N GLN A 502 45.53 9.40 -11.91
CA GLN A 502 45.40 8.95 -13.29
C GLN A 502 44.07 8.21 -13.55
N LEU A 503 43.52 7.50 -12.56
CA LEU A 503 42.22 6.83 -12.63
C LEU A 503 41.08 7.82 -12.93
N PHE A 504 41.05 8.94 -12.21
CA PHE A 504 40.02 9.98 -12.38
C PHE A 504 40.19 10.75 -13.69
N LYS A 505 41.45 10.99 -14.10
CA LYS A 505 41.75 11.61 -15.39
C LYS A 505 41.24 10.76 -16.54
N GLU A 506 41.54 9.46 -16.56
CA GLU A 506 41.10 8.53 -17.60
C GLU A 506 39.57 8.41 -17.63
N ALA A 507 38.93 8.32 -16.46
CA ALA A 507 37.47 8.31 -16.37
C ALA A 507 36.85 9.57 -16.99
N THR A 508 37.39 10.75 -16.69
CA THR A 508 36.88 12.02 -17.22
C THR A 508 37.13 12.14 -18.73
N GLU A 509 38.30 11.71 -19.20
CA GLU A 509 38.62 11.67 -20.64
C GLU A 509 37.68 10.72 -21.39
N ASN A 510 37.36 9.55 -20.82
CA ASN A 510 36.41 8.60 -21.38
C ASN A 510 34.99 9.19 -21.47
N ILE A 511 34.52 9.87 -20.42
CA ILE A 511 33.21 10.54 -20.43
C ILE A 511 33.16 11.62 -21.51
N LEU A 512 34.20 12.45 -21.66
CA LEU A 512 34.26 13.45 -22.73
C LEU A 512 34.24 12.80 -24.12
N GLN A 513 34.92 11.67 -24.30
CA GLN A 513 34.91 10.93 -25.56
C GLN A 513 33.52 10.32 -25.86
N ASP A 514 32.86 9.77 -24.85
CA ASP A 514 31.51 9.23 -24.98
C ASP A 514 30.52 10.34 -25.33
N PHE A 515 30.68 11.54 -24.74
CA PHE A 515 29.91 12.72 -25.12
C PHE A 515 30.15 13.12 -26.57
N LYS A 516 31.41 13.25 -26.99
CA LYS A 516 31.77 13.59 -28.38
C LYS A 516 31.28 12.56 -29.40
N LYS A 517 31.13 11.30 -29.00
CA LYS A 517 30.56 10.21 -29.80
C LYS A 517 29.02 10.19 -29.80
N GLY A 518 28.37 11.11 -29.09
CA GLY A 518 26.91 11.17 -28.94
C GLY A 518 26.34 10.00 -28.14
N LEU A 519 27.14 9.36 -27.29
CA LEU A 519 26.69 8.29 -26.40
C LEU A 519 25.99 8.84 -25.14
N ILE A 520 26.30 10.09 -24.80
CA ILE A 520 25.71 10.89 -23.71
C ILE A 520 25.47 12.33 -24.23
N GLY A 521 24.38 13.01 -23.81
CA GLY A 521 23.95 14.32 -24.33
C GLY A 521 22.47 14.34 -24.79
N ASN A 522 21.93 15.54 -25.05
CA ASN A 522 20.51 15.80 -25.35
C ASN A 522 20.13 15.66 -26.85
N ALA A 523 21.10 15.46 -27.74
CA ALA A 523 20.83 15.16 -29.14
C ALA A 523 20.38 13.71 -29.37
N ARG A 524 19.06 13.44 -29.28
CA ARG A 524 18.31 12.51 -30.15
C ARG A 524 16.79 12.58 -29.91
N LYS A 525 16.06 13.26 -30.82
CA LYS A 525 14.71 12.84 -31.23
C LYS A 525 14.87 11.79 -32.35
N GLN A 526 14.38 10.59 -32.06
CA GLN A 526 14.02 9.44 -32.92
C GLN A 526 14.63 9.34 -34.34
N GLU A 527 15.58 8.43 -34.52
CA GLU A 527 15.40 7.17 -35.25
C GLU A 527 16.63 6.24 -35.03
N LEU A 528 16.40 4.96 -35.25
CA LEU A 528 17.30 3.83 -34.97
C LEU A 528 18.74 4.02 -35.47
N ILE A 529 19.73 3.94 -34.57
CA ILE A 529 21.02 3.24 -34.74
C ILE A 529 21.57 2.90 -33.35
N GLU A 530 21.93 1.63 -33.21
CA GLU A 530 22.27 0.87 -32.01
C GLU A 530 23.51 1.42 -31.27
N ARG A 531 23.42 1.53 -29.94
CA ARG A 531 24.60 1.70 -29.07
C ARG A 531 25.41 0.40 -29.07
N PRO A 532 26.76 0.44 -29.04
CA PRO A 532 27.57 -0.76 -28.83
C PRO A 532 27.27 -1.28 -27.41
N LYS A 533 26.56 -2.42 -27.35
CA LYS A 533 26.19 -3.09 -26.11
C LYS A 533 27.46 -3.54 -25.39
N ARG A 534 27.74 -2.99 -24.20
CA ARG A 534 28.57 -3.69 -23.21
C ARG A 534 27.98 -5.08 -23.03
N LYS A 535 28.75 -6.12 -23.38
CA LYS A 535 28.42 -7.52 -23.11
C LYS A 535 28.21 -7.67 -21.61
N VAL A 536 26.95 -7.68 -21.16
CA VAL A 536 26.61 -8.29 -19.87
C VAL A 536 26.96 -9.77 -20.04
N LYS A 537 28.07 -10.21 -19.46
CA LYS A 537 28.42 -11.64 -19.42
C LYS A 537 27.34 -12.34 -18.61
N SER A 538 26.42 -13.00 -19.31
CA SER A 538 25.49 -13.96 -18.73
C SER A 538 26.27 -14.97 -17.90
N LYS A 539 25.81 -15.28 -16.67
CA LYS A 539 26.40 -16.32 -15.82
C LYS A 539 26.33 -17.70 -16.50
N HIS A 540 25.40 -17.88 -17.43
CA HIS A 540 25.21 -19.10 -18.22
C HIS A 540 25.58 -18.85 -19.68
N ARG A 541 26.59 -19.57 -20.20
CA ARG A 541 27.14 -19.32 -21.56
C ARG A 541 26.50 -20.21 -22.63
N SER A 542 26.03 -21.39 -22.26
CA SER A 542 25.28 -22.34 -23.09
C SER A 542 24.17 -23.00 -22.27
N PHE A 543 23.32 -23.81 -22.90
CA PHE A 543 22.36 -24.64 -22.16
C PHE A 543 23.11 -25.78 -21.46
N THR A 544 22.56 -26.32 -20.38
CA THR A 544 23.11 -27.52 -19.73
C THR A 544 22.08 -28.64 -19.79
N TYR A 545 22.32 -29.66 -20.62
CA TYR A 545 21.44 -30.82 -20.72
C TYR A 545 21.50 -31.65 -19.43
N LYS A 546 20.36 -31.87 -18.77
CA LYS A 546 20.34 -32.49 -17.42
C LYS A 546 20.88 -33.91 -17.39
N LYS A 547 20.69 -34.68 -18.47
CA LYS A 547 21.15 -36.07 -18.57
C LYS A 547 22.52 -36.22 -19.23
N TRP A 548 23.29 -35.14 -19.34
CA TRP A 548 24.59 -35.13 -20.04
C TRP A 548 25.54 -36.24 -19.58
N GLN A 549 25.60 -36.49 -18.27
CA GLN A 549 26.51 -37.49 -17.67
C GLN A 549 26.12 -38.95 -17.96
N PHE A 550 24.87 -39.22 -18.36
CA PHE A 550 24.32 -40.58 -18.50
C PHE A 550 23.84 -40.91 -19.91
N GLU A 551 23.45 -39.92 -20.73
CA GLU A 551 22.79 -40.11 -22.04
C GLU A 551 23.32 -39.12 -23.10
N SER A 552 24.64 -38.90 -23.17
CA SER A 552 25.25 -37.94 -24.12
C SER A 552 25.07 -38.32 -25.61
N THR A 553 24.74 -39.58 -25.90
CA THR A 553 24.40 -40.08 -27.24
C THR A 553 23.05 -39.55 -27.74
N ASN A 554 22.11 -39.19 -26.86
CA ASN A 554 20.81 -38.63 -27.27
C ASN A 554 20.97 -37.27 -27.97
N LEU A 555 22.03 -36.51 -27.66
CA LEU A 555 22.35 -35.26 -28.36
C LEU A 555 22.80 -35.51 -29.80
N THR A 556 23.42 -36.65 -30.09
CA THR A 556 23.71 -37.06 -31.48
C THR A 556 22.39 -37.32 -32.22
N SER A 557 21.48 -38.08 -31.62
CA SER A 557 20.16 -38.36 -32.19
C SER A 557 19.33 -37.08 -32.42
N LEU A 558 19.41 -36.12 -31.49
CA LEU A 558 18.77 -34.82 -31.62
C LEU A 558 19.34 -34.03 -32.80
N LYS A 559 20.68 -33.93 -32.90
CA LYS A 559 21.35 -33.26 -34.02
C LYS A 559 20.88 -33.83 -35.35
N ASP A 560 20.93 -35.15 -35.49
CA ASP A 560 20.56 -35.83 -36.75
C ASP A 560 19.07 -35.66 -37.07
N SER A 561 18.21 -35.59 -36.05
CA SER A 561 16.79 -35.29 -36.22
C SER A 561 16.56 -33.84 -36.68
N LEU A 562 17.27 -32.88 -36.09
CA LEU A 562 17.19 -31.46 -36.47
C LEU A 562 17.73 -31.21 -37.89
N ILE A 563 18.81 -31.89 -38.30
CA ILE A 563 19.34 -31.82 -39.68
C ILE A 563 18.33 -32.41 -40.67
N ARG A 564 17.81 -33.61 -40.42
CA ARG A 564 16.80 -34.26 -41.31
C ARG A 564 15.54 -33.41 -41.49
N LYS A 565 15.18 -32.64 -40.46
CA LYS A 565 14.03 -31.73 -40.45
C LYS A 565 14.35 -30.32 -40.96
N LYS A 566 15.59 -30.07 -41.40
CA LYS A 566 16.05 -28.77 -41.91
C LYS A 566 15.88 -27.62 -40.91
N LEU A 567 16.13 -27.89 -39.63
CA LEU A 567 16.05 -26.88 -38.55
C LEU A 567 17.44 -26.31 -38.19
N ILE A 568 18.50 -27.06 -38.47
CA ILE A 568 19.90 -26.62 -38.36
C ILE A 568 20.67 -26.96 -39.63
N ALA A 569 21.79 -26.29 -39.88
CA ALA A 569 22.62 -26.52 -41.06
C ALA A 569 23.19 -27.94 -41.10
N SER A 570 23.23 -28.55 -42.30
CA SER A 570 23.64 -29.95 -42.48
C SER A 570 25.12 -30.21 -42.20
N ASP A 571 25.96 -29.17 -42.26
CA ASP A 571 27.39 -29.19 -41.98
C ASP A 571 27.72 -28.91 -40.51
N THR A 572 26.71 -28.79 -39.64
CA THR A 572 26.91 -28.58 -38.19
C THR A 572 27.77 -29.72 -37.62
N ASP A 573 28.90 -29.42 -36.99
CA ASP A 573 29.76 -30.43 -36.36
C ASP A 573 29.12 -30.97 -35.06
N LEU A 574 29.33 -32.25 -34.74
CA LEU A 574 28.77 -32.85 -33.52
C LEU A 574 29.40 -32.25 -32.25
N LYS A 575 30.68 -31.91 -32.28
CA LYS A 575 31.41 -31.29 -31.17
C LYS A 575 30.82 -29.91 -30.86
N ASP A 576 30.60 -29.11 -31.88
CA ASP A 576 30.01 -27.77 -31.74
C ASP A 576 28.56 -27.84 -31.27
N PHE A 577 27.78 -28.79 -31.81
CA PHE A 577 26.42 -29.03 -31.37
C PHE A 577 26.35 -29.38 -29.88
N ARG A 578 27.19 -30.30 -29.41
CA ARG A 578 27.27 -30.71 -28.01
C ARG A 578 27.65 -29.55 -27.09
N LYS A 579 28.53 -28.67 -27.53
CA LYS A 579 28.99 -27.50 -26.75
C LYS A 579 27.88 -26.48 -26.47
N ALA A 580 26.85 -26.41 -27.31
CA ALA A 580 25.66 -25.61 -27.05
C ALA A 580 24.79 -26.11 -25.88
N PHE A 581 25.03 -27.34 -25.40
CA PHE A 581 24.28 -28.01 -24.33
C PHE A 581 25.15 -28.49 -23.15
N SER A 582 26.44 -28.11 -23.08
CA SER A 582 27.35 -28.54 -22.02
C SER A 582 27.36 -27.64 -20.78
N GLY A 583 26.86 -26.40 -20.88
CA GLY A 583 27.02 -25.35 -19.87
C GLY A 583 28.31 -24.54 -19.99
N GLU A 584 29.20 -24.91 -20.92
CA GLU A 584 30.50 -24.27 -21.15
C GLU A 584 30.43 -23.14 -22.19
N GLU A 585 31.57 -22.48 -22.45
CA GLU A 585 31.70 -21.43 -23.45
C GLU A 585 31.57 -21.97 -24.88
N ILE A 586 30.85 -21.23 -25.73
CA ILE A 586 30.55 -21.61 -27.12
C ILE A 586 31.57 -20.94 -28.03
N GLU A 587 32.36 -21.73 -28.74
CA GLU A 587 33.33 -21.25 -29.73
C GLU A 587 32.66 -20.98 -31.08
N LYS A 588 31.76 -21.88 -31.50
CA LYS A 588 31.05 -21.78 -32.78
C LYS A 588 29.54 -21.95 -32.56
N PRO A 589 28.72 -20.89 -32.78
CA PRO A 589 27.27 -20.99 -32.71
C PRO A 589 26.71 -21.91 -33.80
N ILE A 590 25.57 -22.54 -33.51
CA ILE A 590 24.84 -23.40 -34.45
C ILE A 590 24.03 -22.51 -35.40
N VAL A 591 24.17 -22.73 -36.70
CA VAL A 591 23.35 -22.05 -37.71
C VAL A 591 21.96 -22.68 -37.72
N TRP A 592 20.96 -21.89 -37.33
CA TRP A 592 19.55 -22.28 -37.34
C TRP A 592 18.92 -21.93 -38.69
N THR A 593 18.45 -22.94 -39.40
CA THR A 593 17.86 -22.83 -40.75
C THR A 593 16.33 -22.80 -40.75
N GLY A 594 15.71 -23.10 -39.61
CA GLY A 594 14.26 -22.88 -39.42
C GLY A 594 13.92 -21.40 -39.25
N ASN A 595 12.63 -21.07 -39.28
CA ASN A 595 12.18 -19.70 -39.00
C ASN A 595 12.31 -19.33 -37.50
N ILE A 596 12.22 -18.03 -37.20
CA ILE A 596 12.36 -17.51 -35.84
C ILE A 596 11.31 -18.06 -34.86
N SER A 597 10.10 -18.37 -35.36
CA SER A 597 9.04 -18.96 -34.54
C SER A 597 9.35 -20.43 -34.19
N GLU A 598 10.00 -21.17 -35.09
CA GLU A 598 10.51 -22.53 -34.86
C GLU A 598 11.62 -22.56 -33.80
N LEU A 599 12.60 -21.65 -33.88
CA LEU A 599 13.64 -21.55 -32.84
C LEU A 599 13.03 -21.18 -31.48
N SER A 600 12.11 -20.21 -31.45
CA SER A 600 11.42 -19.81 -30.22
C SER A 600 10.64 -20.98 -29.61
N TYR A 601 9.91 -21.73 -30.43
CA TYR A 601 9.15 -22.88 -29.96
C TYR A 601 10.06 -24.01 -29.47
N PHE A 602 11.14 -24.33 -30.18
CA PHE A 602 12.14 -25.32 -29.75
C PHE A 602 12.70 -25.01 -28.35
N ILE A 603 13.10 -23.75 -28.10
CA ILE A 603 13.64 -23.34 -26.79
C ILE A 603 12.56 -23.34 -25.71
N LYS A 604 11.33 -22.92 -26.01
CA LYS A 604 10.20 -23.00 -25.06
C LYS A 604 9.93 -24.45 -24.64
N GLN A 605 9.93 -25.38 -25.60
CA GLN A 605 9.72 -26.79 -25.31
C GLN A 605 10.88 -27.37 -24.49
N LEU A 606 12.12 -27.14 -24.92
CA LEU A 606 13.34 -27.62 -24.26
C LEU A 606 13.48 -27.12 -22.81
N HIS A 607 13.24 -25.82 -22.56
CA HIS A 607 13.47 -25.18 -21.26
C HIS A 607 12.22 -25.10 -20.37
N ASN A 608 11.08 -24.62 -20.90
CA ASN A 608 9.91 -24.32 -20.06
C ASN A 608 8.98 -25.52 -19.87
N VAL A 609 8.74 -26.29 -20.94
CA VAL A 609 7.71 -27.35 -20.95
C VAL A 609 8.31 -28.69 -20.54
N LEU A 610 9.26 -29.22 -21.32
CA LEU A 610 9.87 -30.53 -21.08
C LEU A 610 11.00 -30.46 -20.04
N LYS A 611 11.52 -29.25 -19.75
CA LYS A 611 12.56 -28.98 -18.75
C LYS A 611 13.79 -29.91 -18.86
N LEU A 612 14.20 -30.21 -20.10
CA LEU A 612 15.30 -31.12 -20.44
C LEU A 612 16.68 -30.51 -20.15
N VAL A 613 16.74 -29.18 -20.04
CA VAL A 613 17.94 -28.42 -19.65
C VAL A 613 17.77 -27.83 -18.26
N VAL A 614 18.89 -27.51 -17.59
CA VAL A 614 18.91 -26.81 -16.29
C VAL A 614 18.15 -25.48 -16.39
N ASP A 615 17.41 -25.13 -15.33
CA ASP A 615 16.62 -23.89 -15.29
C ASP A 615 17.54 -22.66 -15.23
N LEU A 616 17.37 -21.78 -16.22
CA LEU A 616 18.17 -20.58 -16.42
C LEU A 616 17.52 -19.32 -15.82
N LYS A 617 16.51 -19.44 -14.94
CA LYS A 617 15.87 -18.30 -14.22
C LYS A 617 15.52 -17.13 -15.15
N GLN A 618 14.80 -17.41 -16.25
CA GLN A 618 14.38 -16.44 -17.28
C GLN A 618 15.51 -15.85 -18.17
N GLN A 619 16.70 -16.46 -18.16
CA GLN A 619 17.81 -16.11 -19.06
C GLN A 619 17.94 -17.00 -20.31
N GLN A 620 16.99 -17.92 -20.54
CA GLN A 620 17.01 -18.86 -21.67
C GLN A 620 17.18 -18.15 -23.02
N TRP A 621 16.56 -16.99 -23.22
CA TRP A 621 16.69 -16.22 -24.46
C TRP A 621 18.05 -15.54 -24.63
N ALA A 622 18.72 -15.17 -23.54
CA ALA A 622 20.08 -14.65 -23.59
C ALA A 622 21.07 -15.77 -23.93
N VAL A 623 20.81 -16.99 -23.47
CA VAL A 623 21.60 -18.17 -23.82
C VAL A 623 21.33 -18.61 -25.27
N THR A 624 20.08 -18.59 -25.74
CA THR A 624 19.71 -18.92 -27.12
C THR A 624 20.52 -18.14 -28.15
N ILE A 625 20.66 -16.82 -27.96
CA ILE A 625 21.38 -15.96 -28.92
C ILE A 625 22.91 -16.15 -28.89
N ASN A 626 23.44 -16.82 -27.85
CA ASN A 626 24.83 -17.27 -27.82
C ASN A 626 24.98 -18.61 -28.55
N CYS A 627 24.00 -19.50 -28.40
CA CYS A 627 24.03 -20.85 -28.99
C CYS A 627 23.67 -20.89 -30.47
N PHE A 628 22.79 -20.00 -30.94
CA PHE A 628 22.20 -20.07 -32.28
C PHE A 628 22.30 -18.74 -33.03
N ILE A 629 22.60 -18.82 -34.32
CA ILE A 629 22.63 -17.69 -35.25
C ILE A 629 21.76 -17.95 -36.48
N GLN A 630 21.41 -16.90 -37.20
CA GLN A 630 20.64 -16.98 -38.45
C GLN A 630 21.48 -17.55 -39.59
N GLU A 631 20.83 -18.02 -40.65
CA GLU A 631 21.49 -18.54 -41.86
C GLU A 631 22.40 -17.49 -42.54
N ASN A 632 22.07 -16.21 -42.44
CA ASN A 632 22.90 -15.09 -42.91
C ASN A 632 24.07 -14.72 -41.97
N GLY A 633 24.25 -15.46 -40.87
CA GLY A 633 25.30 -15.21 -39.87
C GLY A 633 24.95 -14.16 -38.80
N GLU A 634 23.78 -13.52 -38.87
CA GLU A 634 23.36 -12.51 -37.89
C GLU A 634 22.84 -13.12 -36.58
N GLN A 635 23.02 -12.41 -35.46
CA GLN A 635 22.45 -12.80 -34.18
C GLN A 635 20.94 -12.54 -34.11
N TYR A 636 20.21 -13.42 -33.45
CA TYR A 636 18.79 -13.20 -33.18
C TYR A 636 18.56 -12.10 -32.14
N ASN A 637 17.46 -11.35 -32.30
CA ASN A 637 17.02 -10.39 -31.29
C ASN A 637 16.24 -11.11 -30.17
N ARG A 638 16.75 -11.02 -28.93
CA ARG A 638 16.17 -11.63 -27.72
C ARG A 638 14.67 -11.31 -27.54
N THR A 639 14.27 -10.06 -27.74
CA THR A 639 12.90 -9.60 -27.55
C THR A 639 11.97 -10.14 -28.62
N LYS A 640 12.45 -10.27 -29.87
CA LYS A 640 11.70 -10.89 -30.97
C LYS A 640 11.51 -12.39 -30.75
N LEU A 641 12.51 -13.12 -30.23
CA LEU A 641 12.39 -14.55 -29.93
C LEU A 641 11.30 -14.83 -28.88
N ARG A 642 11.21 -14.03 -27.82
CA ARG A 642 10.26 -14.25 -26.71
C ARG A 642 8.79 -14.19 -27.16
N THR A 643 8.47 -13.28 -28.08
CA THR A 643 7.10 -12.92 -28.49
C THR A 643 6.55 -13.77 -29.65
N GLN A 644 7.33 -14.71 -30.18
CA GLN A 644 6.88 -15.56 -31.29
C GLN A 644 5.72 -16.48 -30.89
N LYS A 645 4.79 -16.63 -31.83
CA LYS A 645 3.67 -17.59 -31.77
C LYS A 645 4.15 -19.01 -32.09
N VAL A 646 3.32 -20.00 -31.77
CA VAL A 646 3.59 -21.40 -32.11
C VAL A 646 3.64 -21.57 -33.64
N PRO A 647 4.70 -22.14 -34.22
CA PRO A 647 4.81 -22.35 -35.66
C PRO A 647 3.88 -23.49 -36.12
N ALA A 648 3.39 -23.42 -37.37
CA ALA A 648 2.57 -24.48 -37.96
C ALA A 648 3.30 -25.84 -38.05
N THR A 649 4.62 -25.81 -38.07
CA THR A 649 5.54 -26.96 -38.14
C THR A 649 5.95 -27.48 -36.75
N SER A 650 5.28 -27.07 -35.66
CA SER A 650 5.61 -27.47 -34.28
C SER A 650 5.77 -28.98 -34.09
N LYS A 651 4.97 -29.80 -34.78
CA LYS A 651 5.07 -31.27 -34.75
C LYS A 651 6.47 -31.78 -35.13
N ASN A 652 7.17 -31.12 -36.05
CA ASN A 652 8.53 -31.49 -36.43
C ASN A 652 9.51 -31.28 -35.27
N ILE A 653 9.34 -30.20 -34.53
CA ILE A 653 10.15 -29.86 -33.36
C ILE A 653 9.86 -30.83 -32.21
N ASP A 654 8.58 -31.14 -31.97
CA ASP A 654 8.20 -32.10 -30.93
C ASP A 654 8.75 -33.50 -31.23
N MET A 655 8.74 -33.93 -32.50
CA MET A 655 9.38 -35.18 -32.92
C MET A 655 10.91 -35.17 -32.76
N ALA A 656 11.55 -34.02 -32.98
CA ALA A 656 13.00 -33.89 -32.77
C ALA A 656 13.34 -33.97 -31.27
N LEU A 657 12.56 -33.32 -30.41
CA LEU A 657 12.80 -33.34 -28.97
C LEU A 657 12.51 -34.70 -28.31
N LYS A 658 11.69 -35.56 -28.93
CA LYS A 658 11.48 -36.95 -28.47
C LYS A 658 12.71 -37.85 -28.57
N THR A 659 13.77 -37.41 -29.26
CA THR A 659 15.04 -38.15 -29.31
C THR A 659 15.95 -37.84 -28.12
N LEU A 660 15.59 -36.88 -27.26
CA LEU A 660 16.22 -36.60 -25.95
C LEU A 660 15.51 -37.37 -24.84
#